data_AF-A0A384B6G5-F1
#
_entry.id   AF-A0A384B6G5-F1
#
_cell.length_a   1.000
_cell.length_b   1.000
_cell.length_c   1.000
_cell.angle_alpha   90.00
_cell.angle_beta   90.00
_cell.angle_gamma   90.00
#
_symmetry.space_group_name_H-M   'P 1'
#
loop_
_entity.id
_entity.type
_entity.pdbx_description
1 polymer ?
#
loop_
_entity_poly.entity_id
_entity_poly.type
_entity_poly.pdbx_seq_one_letter_code
_entity_poly.pdbx_strand_id
1 'polypeptide(L)'
;MDQSGVLLWVKAEPFIVGALQVPPPSKFSLHYLRKMSTYVRTRATEGGYPRLSWSTWRHIACGKLQLAKGLAWLYFEIFDSLAVKTPKERLEWSEILSNCMSEDEVEKQRNQLSVDTLQFLLFLYIQQLNKVSLRTSLIGEEWPSPRHRSQSPDLTEKSSCHHKNWNDYSHQAFVCDHLSDLLELLVDPEQLTASFHSTHSSLVSREAVVALSFLIEGTVSGARKIYPLYELALWQPLHAESGFSKTSKAFSFYKLEAWLRACLTGNPFGTSACLKSGKKLAWAHQVEGTTKRAKIACNTHVAPRMHRLVVMSQVYKQTLAKSSDTLVGAHVKIHRCNETFVYLLSPLRSVTIEKCRNSTFILGPVQTALHLHSCDNVKVIAVCHRLSISSTTGCIFHILTPTRPLILSGNQRVTFAPFHTHYPMLEDHMARTGLATVPNYWDNPMIVCRENSSTSVFRLLAPCEFYVFIIPFEMEGDTTEIPGGLPSAYQKALGQREKKIQTWQKTVKEARLTNYSWISALGKPIYAPKMSKAGTKITFFEDKNFQGRHYDSDCDCADFHMYLSRCNSIRVEGGTWAVYERPNFAGYMYVLPRGEYSEYQHWMGLNDRLSSCRAVHLSSGGQYKIQIFEKGDFNGQMYETTEDCPSIMEQFHMREVHSCKVLEGAWVFYELPNYRGRQYLLDKKEYRKPIDWGAASPAIQSFRRIVE
;
A
#
# COMPACT_ATOMS: atom_id res chain seq x y z
N MET A 1 -1.68 -46.42 18.60
CA MET A 1 -2.97 -46.49 17.88
C MET A 1 -3.42 -45.06 17.68
N ASP A 2 -2.93 -44.41 16.62
CA ASP A 2 -3.23 -43.00 16.34
C ASP A 2 -4.67 -42.91 15.83
N GLN A 3 -5.54 -42.24 16.57
CA GLN A 3 -6.90 -41.99 16.11
C GLN A 3 -6.87 -41.15 14.83
N SER A 4 -7.39 -41.72 13.76
CA SER A 4 -7.61 -41.12 12.43
C SER A 4 -8.66 -40.00 12.49
N GLY A 5 -8.42 -38.92 13.23
CA GLY A 5 -9.35 -37.81 13.41
C GLY A 5 -9.47 -36.92 12.16
N VAL A 6 -10.62 -36.27 11.97
CA VAL A 6 -10.80 -35.23 10.95
C VAL A 6 -10.53 -33.86 11.54
N LEU A 7 -9.78 -33.06 10.80
CA LEU A 7 -9.48 -31.67 11.13
C LEU A 7 -10.20 -30.77 10.14
N LEU A 8 -11.13 -29.95 10.63
CA LEU A 8 -11.85 -28.96 9.83
C LEU A 8 -11.32 -27.56 10.13
N TRP A 9 -11.37 -26.66 9.16
CA TRP A 9 -11.07 -25.25 9.37
C TRP A 9 -11.92 -24.37 8.45
N VAL A 10 -12.03 -23.10 8.83
CA VAL A 10 -12.73 -22.07 8.04
C VAL A 10 -11.83 -21.57 6.91
N LYS A 11 -12.38 -21.55 5.70
CA LYS A 11 -11.75 -21.01 4.50
C LYS A 11 -11.58 -19.51 4.63
N ALA A 12 -10.39 -19.01 4.34
CA ALA A 12 -10.09 -17.59 4.50
C ALA A 12 -10.64 -16.73 3.34
N GLU A 13 -10.66 -17.27 2.11
CA GLU A 13 -10.99 -16.51 0.91
C GLU A 13 -12.38 -15.84 0.91
N PRO A 14 -13.49 -16.50 1.35
CA PRO A 14 -14.80 -15.85 1.46
C PRO A 14 -14.81 -14.61 2.35
N PHE A 15 -13.96 -14.56 3.38
CA PHE A 15 -13.89 -13.43 4.30
C PHE A 15 -12.90 -12.35 3.82
N ILE A 16 -11.75 -12.78 3.31
CA ILE A 16 -10.70 -11.93 2.76
C ILE A 16 -11.23 -11.16 1.53
N VAL A 17 -11.75 -11.89 0.54
CA VAL A 17 -12.19 -11.30 -0.73
C VAL A 17 -13.70 -11.01 -0.71
N GLY A 18 -14.51 -11.82 -0.05
CA GLY A 18 -15.97 -11.70 -0.12
C GLY A 18 -16.58 -10.68 0.84
N ALA A 19 -16.16 -10.67 2.11
CA ALA A 19 -16.79 -9.83 3.13
C ALA A 19 -16.40 -8.35 2.98
N LEU A 20 -17.38 -7.48 2.75
CA LEU A 20 -17.16 -6.04 2.66
C LEU A 20 -16.87 -5.46 4.05
N GLN A 21 -15.91 -4.53 4.14
CA GLN A 21 -15.51 -3.89 5.40
C GLN A 21 -16.46 -2.75 5.81
N VAL A 22 -17.76 -2.99 5.72
CA VAL A 22 -18.80 -2.03 6.07
C VAL A 22 -19.85 -2.73 6.91
N PRO A 23 -20.58 -2.00 7.77
CA PRO A 23 -21.75 -2.56 8.42
C PRO A 23 -22.69 -3.14 7.35
N PRO A 24 -23.16 -4.38 7.51
CA PRO A 24 -24.07 -4.98 6.54
C PRO A 24 -25.38 -4.17 6.49
N PRO A 25 -26.10 -4.18 5.36
CA PRO A 25 -27.46 -3.67 5.32
C PRO A 25 -28.31 -4.27 6.44
N SER A 26 -29.11 -3.45 7.12
CA SER A 26 -29.93 -3.89 8.26
C SER A 26 -30.86 -5.05 7.92
N LYS A 27 -31.26 -5.16 6.64
CA LYS A 27 -32.10 -6.21 6.08
C LYS A 27 -31.34 -7.47 5.63
N PHE A 28 -30.06 -7.62 5.96
CA PHE A 28 -29.33 -8.89 5.87
C PHE A 28 -29.40 -9.71 7.17
N SER A 29 -30.32 -9.39 8.07
CA SER A 29 -30.54 -10.22 9.26
C SER A 29 -31.02 -11.62 8.88
N LEU A 30 -30.79 -12.59 9.77
CA LEU A 30 -31.20 -13.99 9.60
C LEU A 30 -32.67 -14.12 9.18
N HIS A 31 -33.55 -13.32 9.78
CA HIS A 31 -34.98 -13.27 9.45
C HIS A 31 -35.26 -13.00 7.97
N TYR A 32 -34.60 -12.00 7.38
CA TYR A 32 -34.81 -11.65 5.98
C TYR A 32 -34.16 -12.66 5.02
N LEU A 33 -33.00 -13.20 5.39
CA LEU A 33 -32.33 -14.23 4.59
C LEU A 33 -33.14 -15.53 4.57
N ARG A 34 -33.81 -15.89 5.68
CA ARG A 34 -34.78 -16.99 5.71
C ARG A 34 -35.97 -16.76 4.81
N LYS A 35 -36.59 -15.57 4.88
CA LYS A 35 -37.68 -15.19 3.96
C LYS A 35 -37.26 -15.26 2.50
N MET A 36 -36.02 -14.85 2.20
CA MET A 36 -35.45 -15.00 0.86
C MET A 36 -35.30 -16.48 0.47
N SER A 37 -34.75 -17.32 1.35
CA SER A 37 -34.64 -18.77 1.14
C SER A 37 -36.00 -19.40 0.84
N THR A 38 -37.03 -19.09 1.64
CA THR A 38 -38.41 -19.55 1.41
C THR A 38 -38.94 -19.07 0.06
N TYR A 39 -38.80 -17.77 -0.25
CA TYR A 39 -39.31 -17.20 -1.50
C TYR A 39 -38.68 -17.82 -2.75
N VAL A 40 -37.37 -18.08 -2.72
CA VAL A 40 -36.64 -18.66 -3.85
C VAL A 40 -36.98 -20.14 -4.01
N ARG A 41 -37.13 -20.89 -2.91
CA ARG A 41 -37.49 -22.31 -2.93
C ARG A 41 -38.94 -22.55 -3.35
N THR A 42 -39.90 -21.70 -2.96
CA THR A 42 -41.30 -21.84 -3.41
C THR A 42 -41.47 -21.58 -4.91
N ARG A 43 -40.54 -20.84 -5.52
CA ARG A 43 -40.47 -20.59 -6.96
C ARG A 43 -39.49 -21.53 -7.68
N ALA A 44 -39.17 -22.68 -7.09
CA ALA A 44 -38.30 -23.68 -7.72
C ALA A 44 -38.84 -24.15 -9.09
N THR A 45 -40.16 -24.22 -9.26
CA THR A 45 -40.82 -24.59 -10.53
C THR A 45 -40.64 -23.55 -11.65
N GLU A 46 -40.40 -22.28 -11.29
CA GLU A 46 -40.05 -21.19 -12.22
C GLU A 46 -38.54 -21.15 -12.54
N GLY A 47 -37.78 -22.17 -12.10
CA GLY A 47 -36.32 -22.24 -12.26
C GLY A 47 -35.54 -21.39 -11.25
N GLY A 48 -36.17 -20.93 -10.17
CA GLY A 48 -35.53 -20.08 -9.15
C GLY A 48 -34.55 -20.81 -8.21
N TYR A 49 -34.59 -22.14 -8.14
CA TYR A 49 -33.75 -22.97 -7.28
C TYR A 49 -33.32 -24.23 -8.04
N PRO A 50 -32.05 -24.69 -7.94
CA PRO A 50 -31.00 -24.31 -6.98
C PRO A 50 -30.13 -23.11 -7.38
N ARG A 51 -30.35 -22.52 -8.57
CA ARG A 51 -29.57 -21.40 -9.09
C ARG A 51 -30.37 -20.10 -9.06
N LEU A 52 -29.85 -19.08 -8.40
CA LEU A 52 -30.43 -17.75 -8.33
C LEU A 52 -29.92 -16.88 -9.48
N SER A 53 -30.80 -16.48 -10.40
CA SER A 53 -30.46 -15.55 -11.47
C SER A 53 -30.29 -14.11 -10.97
N TRP A 54 -29.51 -13.30 -11.70
CA TRP A 54 -29.40 -11.86 -11.42
C TRP A 54 -30.76 -11.16 -11.43
N SER A 55 -31.65 -11.49 -12.37
CA SER A 55 -32.98 -10.89 -12.48
C SER A 55 -33.83 -11.11 -11.22
N THR A 56 -33.81 -12.33 -10.68
CA THR A 56 -34.52 -12.69 -9.45
C THR A 56 -33.87 -12.03 -8.23
N TRP A 57 -32.54 -12.05 -8.12
CA TRP A 57 -31.83 -11.35 -7.04
C TRP A 57 -32.11 -9.86 -7.06
N ARG A 58 -32.06 -9.21 -8.23
CA ARG A 58 -32.36 -7.79 -8.40
C ARG A 58 -33.77 -7.45 -7.92
N HIS A 59 -34.77 -8.28 -8.25
CA HIS A 59 -36.14 -8.11 -7.79
C HIS A 59 -36.23 -8.18 -6.25
N ILE A 60 -35.60 -9.18 -5.64
CA ILE A 60 -35.59 -9.35 -4.18
C ILE A 60 -34.84 -8.20 -3.50
N ALA A 61 -33.63 -7.91 -3.95
CA ALA A 61 -32.74 -6.91 -3.36
C ALA A 61 -33.31 -5.50 -3.48
N CYS A 62 -33.76 -5.09 -4.66
CA CYS A 62 -34.29 -3.73 -4.86
C CYS A 62 -35.73 -3.61 -4.37
N GLY A 63 -36.59 -4.60 -4.62
CA GLY A 63 -38.00 -4.54 -4.28
C GLY A 63 -38.30 -4.86 -2.81
N LYS A 64 -37.76 -5.96 -2.28
CA LYS A 64 -38.06 -6.40 -0.89
C LYS A 64 -37.04 -5.86 0.11
N LEU A 65 -35.75 -5.97 -0.21
CA LEU A 65 -34.68 -5.50 0.67
C LEU A 65 -34.41 -3.99 0.52
N GLN A 66 -34.96 -3.31 -0.49
CA GLN A 66 -34.81 -1.87 -0.70
C GLN A 66 -33.33 -1.45 -0.83
N LEU A 67 -32.49 -2.31 -1.41
CA LEU A 67 -31.11 -2.00 -1.75
C LEU A 67 -31.05 -1.21 -3.06
N ALA A 68 -30.10 -0.27 -3.15
CA ALA A 68 -29.80 0.37 -4.42
C ALA A 68 -29.30 -0.68 -5.44
N LYS A 69 -29.71 -0.54 -6.71
CA LYS A 69 -29.35 -1.46 -7.82
C LYS A 69 -27.83 -1.72 -7.88
N GLY A 70 -27.03 -0.67 -7.77
CA GLY A 70 -25.56 -0.78 -7.79
C GLY A 70 -24.99 -1.59 -6.63
N LEU A 71 -25.55 -1.46 -5.43
CA LEU A 71 -25.14 -2.23 -4.25
C LEU A 71 -25.59 -3.70 -4.35
N ALA A 72 -26.79 -3.94 -4.88
CA ALA A 72 -27.27 -5.29 -5.15
C ALA A 72 -26.38 -6.02 -6.17
N TRP A 73 -25.98 -5.32 -7.24
CA TRP A 73 -25.04 -5.83 -8.24
C TRP A 73 -23.67 -6.10 -7.61
N LEU A 74 -23.17 -5.19 -6.79
CA LEU A 74 -21.89 -5.36 -6.09
C LEU A 74 -21.85 -6.68 -5.30
N TYR A 75 -22.85 -7.00 -4.47
CA TYR A 75 -22.86 -8.26 -3.74
C TYR A 75 -22.89 -9.49 -4.68
N PHE A 76 -23.63 -9.41 -5.77
CA PHE A 76 -23.72 -10.49 -6.76
C PHE A 76 -22.39 -10.71 -7.49
N GLU A 77 -21.78 -9.63 -7.99
CA GLU A 77 -20.48 -9.62 -8.67
C GLU A 77 -19.36 -10.12 -7.76
N ILE A 78 -19.34 -9.71 -6.49
CA ILE A 78 -18.35 -10.18 -5.52
C ILE A 78 -18.46 -11.69 -5.33
N PHE A 79 -19.67 -12.21 -5.12
CA PHE A 79 -19.85 -13.64 -4.96
C PHE A 79 -19.46 -14.41 -6.23
N ASP A 80 -19.88 -13.93 -7.40
CA ASP A 80 -19.52 -14.51 -8.70
C ASP A 80 -17.99 -14.51 -8.93
N SER A 81 -17.27 -13.50 -8.44
CA SER A 81 -15.79 -13.45 -8.50
C SER A 81 -15.08 -14.47 -7.61
N LEU A 82 -15.75 -15.01 -6.57
CA LEU A 82 -15.24 -16.08 -5.72
C LEU A 82 -15.35 -17.46 -6.38
N ALA A 83 -16.20 -17.59 -7.40
CA ALA A 83 -16.33 -18.83 -8.16
C ALA A 83 -15.03 -19.13 -8.93
N VAL A 84 -14.70 -20.42 -9.08
CA VAL A 84 -13.52 -20.84 -9.84
C VAL A 84 -13.82 -20.65 -11.33
N LYS A 85 -13.27 -19.58 -11.92
CA LYS A 85 -13.31 -19.30 -13.35
C LYS A 85 -11.91 -19.37 -13.96
N THR A 86 -11.83 -19.86 -15.18
CA THR A 86 -10.57 -19.86 -15.94
C THR A 86 -10.22 -18.43 -16.36
N PRO A 87 -8.92 -18.13 -16.60
CA PRO A 87 -8.52 -16.83 -17.13
C PRO A 87 -9.22 -16.49 -18.44
N LYS A 88 -9.44 -17.50 -19.31
CA LYS A 88 -10.13 -17.36 -20.59
C LYS A 88 -11.58 -16.88 -20.43
N GLU A 89 -12.36 -17.51 -19.55
CA GLU A 89 -13.75 -17.11 -19.27
C GLU A 89 -13.84 -15.66 -18.76
N ARG A 90 -12.86 -15.20 -17.96
CA ARG A 90 -12.82 -13.81 -17.47
C ARG A 90 -12.50 -12.80 -18.56
N LEU A 91 -11.61 -13.17 -19.50
CA LEU A 91 -11.28 -12.34 -20.65
C LEU A 91 -12.47 -12.26 -21.62
N GLU A 92 -13.10 -13.39 -21.93
CA GLU A 92 -14.33 -13.43 -22.76
C GLU A 92 -15.44 -12.56 -22.15
N TRP A 93 -15.64 -12.65 -20.83
CA TRP A 93 -16.59 -11.79 -20.14
C TRP A 93 -16.24 -10.30 -20.26
N SER A 94 -14.95 -9.96 -20.14
CA SER A 94 -14.49 -8.57 -20.28
C SER A 94 -14.69 -8.04 -21.69
N GLU A 95 -14.44 -8.88 -22.71
CA GLU A 95 -14.66 -8.57 -24.12
C GLU A 95 -16.15 -8.33 -24.43
N ILE A 96 -17.03 -9.21 -23.94
CA ILE A 96 -18.48 -9.06 -24.06
C ILE A 96 -18.93 -7.72 -23.46
N LEU A 97 -18.43 -7.38 -22.27
CA LEU A 97 -18.77 -6.11 -21.62
C LEU A 97 -18.18 -4.89 -22.33
N SER A 98 -16.97 -4.98 -22.90
CA SER A 98 -16.37 -3.88 -23.66
C SER A 98 -17.10 -3.59 -24.97
N ASN A 99 -17.75 -4.59 -25.55
CA ASN A 99 -18.54 -4.45 -26.77
C ASN A 99 -19.95 -3.89 -26.52
N CYS A 100 -20.38 -3.79 -25.25
CA CYS A 100 -21.67 -3.22 -24.90
C CYS A 100 -21.60 -1.68 -24.96
N MET A 101 -22.48 -1.06 -25.75
CA MET A 101 -22.49 0.40 -25.99
C MET A 101 -23.50 1.13 -25.09
N SER A 102 -24.38 0.41 -24.40
CA SER A 102 -25.41 0.95 -23.50
C SER A 102 -25.52 0.19 -22.18
N GLU A 103 -26.02 0.85 -21.13
CA GLU A 103 -26.28 0.20 -19.84
C GLU A 103 -27.32 -0.93 -19.95
N ASP A 104 -28.25 -0.85 -20.90
CA ASP A 104 -29.27 -1.86 -21.14
C ASP A 104 -28.69 -3.14 -21.76
N GLU A 105 -27.71 -3.02 -22.67
CA GLU A 105 -26.97 -4.16 -23.20
C GLU A 105 -26.15 -4.85 -22.10
N VAL A 106 -25.46 -4.07 -21.26
CA VAL A 106 -24.76 -4.60 -20.08
C VAL A 106 -25.73 -5.35 -19.18
N GLU A 107 -26.91 -4.78 -18.90
CA GLU A 107 -27.93 -5.44 -18.09
C GLU A 107 -28.45 -6.73 -18.73
N LYS A 108 -28.59 -6.78 -20.06
CA LYS A 108 -28.96 -7.99 -20.80
C LYS A 108 -27.92 -9.09 -20.64
N GLN A 109 -26.63 -8.76 -20.66
CA GLN A 109 -25.56 -9.73 -20.38
C GLN A 109 -25.61 -10.20 -18.92
N ARG A 110 -25.80 -9.27 -17.96
CA ARG A 110 -25.91 -9.61 -16.54
C ARG A 110 -27.07 -10.55 -16.24
N ASN A 111 -28.20 -10.42 -16.94
CA ASN A 111 -29.37 -11.29 -16.76
C ASN A 111 -29.11 -12.77 -17.12
N GLN A 112 -28.04 -13.08 -17.85
CA GLN A 112 -27.64 -14.46 -18.16
C GLN A 112 -26.90 -15.12 -16.98
N LEU A 113 -26.48 -14.34 -15.98
CA LEU A 113 -25.73 -14.85 -14.84
C LEU A 113 -26.66 -15.46 -13.80
N SER A 114 -26.19 -16.55 -13.21
CA SER A 114 -26.80 -17.21 -12.06
C SER A 114 -25.74 -17.67 -11.08
N VAL A 115 -26.12 -17.80 -9.81
CA VAL A 115 -25.25 -18.24 -8.72
C VAL A 115 -25.91 -19.36 -7.92
N ASP A 116 -25.15 -20.15 -7.17
CA ASP A 116 -25.73 -21.13 -6.26
C ASP A 116 -26.48 -20.42 -5.11
N THR A 117 -27.77 -20.70 -4.97
CA THR A 117 -28.64 -19.99 -4.01
C THR A 117 -28.16 -20.16 -2.57
N LEU A 118 -27.75 -21.37 -2.19
CA LEU A 118 -27.40 -21.67 -0.80
C LEU A 118 -26.05 -21.07 -0.42
N GLN A 119 -25.06 -21.20 -1.30
CA GLN A 119 -23.76 -20.55 -1.09
C GLN A 119 -23.90 -19.02 -1.08
N PHE A 120 -24.77 -18.46 -1.92
CA PHE A 120 -25.04 -17.03 -1.93
C PHE A 120 -25.70 -16.55 -0.63
N LEU A 121 -26.64 -17.32 -0.06
CA LEU A 121 -27.22 -17.03 1.27
C LEU A 121 -26.16 -17.03 2.37
N LEU A 122 -25.25 -18.02 2.38
CA LEU A 122 -24.11 -18.04 3.31
C LEU A 122 -23.22 -16.81 3.11
N PHE A 123 -22.93 -16.45 1.86
CA PHE A 123 -22.15 -15.25 1.52
C PHE A 123 -22.78 -13.95 2.01
N LEU A 124 -24.11 -13.80 1.90
CA LEU A 124 -24.82 -12.65 2.43
C LEU A 124 -24.80 -12.64 3.97
N TYR A 125 -24.90 -13.82 4.60
CA TYR A 125 -24.86 -13.94 6.05
C TYR A 125 -23.48 -13.58 6.63
N ILE A 126 -22.37 -14.00 6.01
CA ILE A 126 -21.01 -13.67 6.52
C ILE A 126 -20.72 -12.16 6.52
N GLN A 127 -21.47 -11.34 5.79
CA GLN A 127 -21.37 -9.88 5.88
C GLN A 127 -21.67 -9.36 7.30
N GLN A 128 -22.37 -10.13 8.12
CA GLN A 128 -22.60 -9.85 9.54
C GLN A 128 -21.33 -9.81 10.39
N LEU A 129 -20.19 -10.28 9.88
CA LEU A 129 -18.89 -10.19 10.56
C LEU A 129 -18.54 -8.74 10.99
N ASN A 130 -18.92 -7.76 10.17
CA ASN A 130 -18.67 -6.33 10.40
C ASN A 130 -19.84 -5.60 11.08
N LYS A 131 -20.82 -6.34 11.64
CA LYS A 131 -21.88 -5.74 12.44
C LYS A 131 -21.30 -5.12 13.71
N VAL A 132 -21.54 -3.82 13.90
CA VAL A 132 -21.07 -3.07 15.08
C VAL A 132 -21.89 -3.49 16.31
N SER A 133 -21.23 -3.98 17.36
CA SER A 133 -21.85 -4.28 18.65
C SER A 133 -21.59 -3.14 19.64
N LEU A 134 -22.66 -2.48 20.10
CA LEU A 134 -22.62 -1.31 21.00
C LEU A 134 -21.96 -1.59 22.37
N ARG A 135 -21.80 -2.86 22.77
CA ARG A 135 -21.09 -3.23 24.01
C ARG A 135 -19.57 -3.03 23.92
N THR A 136 -19.02 -3.02 22.70
CA THR A 136 -17.57 -2.92 22.45
C THR A 136 -17.06 -1.48 22.38
N SER A 137 -17.95 -0.50 22.26
CA SER A 137 -17.64 0.93 22.08
C SER A 137 -17.56 1.75 23.38
N LEU A 138 -17.82 1.12 24.54
CA LEU A 138 -17.89 1.80 25.85
C LEU A 138 -16.58 1.72 26.67
N ILE A 139 -15.55 1.02 26.18
CA ILE A 139 -14.22 1.01 26.79
C ILE A 139 -13.38 2.02 26.01
N GLY A 140 -13.29 3.23 26.55
CA GLY A 140 -12.61 4.37 25.93
C GLY A 140 -11.13 4.10 25.73
N GLU A 141 -10.60 4.51 24.58
CA GLU A 141 -9.16 4.56 24.36
C GLU A 141 -8.71 6.02 24.34
N GLU A 142 -8.00 6.36 25.42
CA GLU A 142 -7.33 7.61 25.69
C GLU A 142 -6.15 7.79 24.72
N TRP A 143 -6.00 9.01 24.18
CA TRP A 143 -4.91 9.36 23.27
C TRP A 143 -3.54 9.22 23.96
N PRO A 144 -2.49 8.66 23.32
CA PRO A 144 -1.16 8.67 23.90
C PRO A 144 -0.59 10.10 23.91
N SER A 145 -0.59 10.71 25.10
CA SER A 145 0.08 11.97 25.43
C SER A 145 1.59 11.74 25.64
N PRO A 146 2.49 12.72 25.34
CA PRO A 146 3.93 12.50 25.23
C PRO A 146 4.71 12.36 26.56
N ARG A 147 4.07 12.02 27.68
CA ARG A 147 4.76 11.85 28.97
C ARG A 147 4.41 10.50 29.55
N HIS A 148 5.21 9.48 29.26
CA HIS A 148 5.78 8.57 30.26
C HIS A 148 6.75 7.60 29.57
N ARG A 149 7.99 7.60 30.05
CA ARG A 149 9.08 6.72 29.67
C ARG A 149 9.04 5.49 30.59
N SER A 150 9.51 4.35 30.06
CA SER A 150 9.91 3.08 30.71
C SER A 150 8.85 2.14 31.29
N GLN A 151 8.63 1.01 30.62
CA GLN A 151 9.05 -0.33 31.09
C GLN A 151 9.00 -1.35 29.92
N SER A 152 9.86 -2.37 29.99
CA SER A 152 10.18 -3.35 28.95
C SER A 152 9.19 -4.54 28.93
N PRO A 153 9.28 -5.48 27.97
CA PRO A 153 8.12 -6.12 27.35
C PRO A 153 7.73 -7.41 28.06
N ASP A 154 6.43 -7.63 28.22
CA ASP A 154 5.91 -8.98 28.40
C ASP A 154 4.68 -9.23 27.53
N LEU A 155 4.60 -10.49 27.11
CA LEU A 155 3.58 -11.05 26.25
C LEU A 155 2.19 -10.95 26.91
N THR A 156 1.17 -10.85 26.07
CA THR A 156 -0.26 -10.90 26.41
C THR A 156 -0.83 -9.64 27.06
N GLU A 157 -1.25 -8.67 26.23
CA GLU A 157 -2.47 -7.94 26.54
C GLU A 157 -3.13 -7.28 25.32
N LYS A 158 -4.45 -7.18 25.45
CA LYS A 158 -5.48 -7.04 24.41
C LYS A 158 -5.40 -5.68 23.71
N SER A 159 -5.29 -5.66 22.38
CA SER A 159 -5.48 -4.45 21.57
C SER A 159 -6.86 -4.45 20.89
N SER A 160 -7.79 -3.64 21.39
CA SER A 160 -9.17 -3.50 20.94
C SER A 160 -9.31 -2.60 19.70
N CYS A 161 -8.99 -3.13 18.51
CA CYS A 161 -9.66 -2.86 17.22
C CYS A 161 -9.02 -3.72 16.12
N HIS A 162 -9.13 -5.05 16.25
CA HIS A 162 -8.69 -5.94 15.17
C HIS A 162 -9.74 -5.96 14.06
N HIS A 163 -9.37 -5.55 12.84
CA HIS A 163 -10.17 -5.78 11.63
C HIS A 163 -10.43 -7.28 11.50
N LYS A 164 -11.68 -7.69 11.73
CA LYS A 164 -12.07 -9.10 11.83
C LYS A 164 -11.89 -9.85 10.51
N ASN A 165 -12.01 -9.16 9.37
CA ASN A 165 -11.98 -9.73 8.01
C ASN A 165 -10.64 -10.31 7.56
N TRP A 166 -9.57 -10.09 8.34
CA TRP A 166 -8.21 -10.47 7.96
C TRP A 166 -7.50 -11.29 9.04
N ASN A 167 -8.29 -11.81 9.99
CA ASN A 167 -7.82 -12.59 11.11
C ASN A 167 -8.53 -13.95 11.09
N ASP A 168 -7.77 -15.01 10.85
CA ASP A 168 -8.32 -16.37 10.76
C ASP A 168 -9.02 -16.80 12.06
N TYR A 169 -8.55 -16.30 13.21
CA TYR A 169 -9.23 -16.55 14.49
C TYR A 169 -10.61 -15.89 14.56
N SER A 170 -10.73 -14.67 14.03
CA SER A 170 -12.02 -13.98 13.98
C SER A 170 -13.00 -14.67 13.02
N HIS A 171 -12.51 -15.22 11.92
CA HIS A 171 -13.33 -16.01 10.99
C HIS A 171 -13.82 -17.30 11.63
N GLN A 172 -12.90 -18.04 12.29
CA GLN A 172 -13.24 -19.26 13.02
C GLN A 172 -14.27 -18.98 14.13
N ALA A 173 -14.02 -17.98 14.97
CA ALA A 173 -14.93 -17.59 16.04
C ALA A 173 -16.31 -17.23 15.49
N PHE A 174 -16.38 -16.42 14.42
CA PHE A 174 -17.65 -16.05 13.79
C PHE A 174 -18.44 -17.28 13.31
N VAL A 175 -17.79 -18.20 12.57
CA VAL A 175 -18.47 -19.41 12.08
C VAL A 175 -18.90 -20.31 13.23
N CYS A 176 -18.06 -20.50 14.26
CA CYS A 176 -18.43 -21.28 15.44
C CYS A 176 -19.61 -20.65 16.18
N ASP A 177 -19.58 -19.35 16.44
CA ASP A 177 -20.63 -18.65 17.19
C ASP A 177 -21.97 -18.66 16.44
N HIS A 178 -21.93 -18.65 15.10
CA HIS A 178 -23.10 -18.53 14.24
C HIS A 178 -23.44 -19.85 13.51
N LEU A 179 -22.86 -20.98 13.92
CA LEU A 179 -23.00 -22.24 13.19
C LEU A 179 -24.45 -22.73 13.12
N SER A 180 -25.20 -22.61 14.22
CA SER A 180 -26.63 -22.96 14.25
C SER A 180 -27.41 -22.13 13.23
N ASP A 181 -27.23 -20.80 13.22
CA ASP A 181 -27.89 -19.90 12.28
C ASP A 181 -27.54 -20.24 10.82
N LEU A 182 -26.28 -20.54 10.54
CA LEU A 182 -25.80 -20.95 9.21
C LEU A 182 -26.46 -22.26 8.76
N LEU A 183 -26.58 -23.25 9.64
CA LEU A 183 -27.26 -24.51 9.34
C LEU A 183 -28.77 -24.30 9.15
N GLU A 184 -29.42 -23.54 10.04
CA GLU A 184 -30.84 -23.22 9.94
C GLU A 184 -31.18 -22.45 8.66
N LEU A 185 -30.26 -21.66 8.13
CA LEU A 185 -30.43 -20.97 6.84
C LEU A 185 -30.46 -21.94 5.64
N LEU A 186 -29.79 -23.09 5.78
CA LEU A 186 -29.62 -24.09 4.72
C LEU A 186 -30.69 -25.19 4.75
N VAL A 187 -31.29 -25.46 5.92
CA VAL A 187 -32.39 -26.42 6.11
C VAL A 187 -33.62 -26.00 5.28
N ASP A 188 -34.41 -26.99 4.88
CA ASP A 188 -35.67 -26.75 4.18
C ASP A 188 -36.63 -25.93 5.07
N PRO A 189 -37.18 -24.80 4.58
CA PRO A 189 -38.12 -23.98 5.35
C PRO A 189 -39.31 -24.76 5.94
N GLU A 190 -39.76 -25.85 5.31
CA GLU A 190 -40.87 -26.67 5.81
C GLU A 190 -40.52 -27.43 7.10
N GLN A 191 -39.23 -27.67 7.36
CA GLN A 191 -38.75 -28.37 8.56
C GLN A 191 -38.51 -27.44 9.76
N LEU A 192 -38.68 -26.13 9.57
CA LEU A 192 -38.51 -25.13 10.61
C LEU A 192 -39.85 -24.83 11.27
N THR A 193 -39.83 -24.57 12.58
CA THR A 193 -41.03 -24.12 13.30
C THR A 193 -41.49 -22.74 12.80
N ALA A 194 -42.68 -22.30 13.20
CA ALA A 194 -43.16 -20.95 12.91
C ALA A 194 -42.24 -19.83 13.44
N SER A 195 -41.40 -20.14 14.45
CA SER A 195 -40.35 -19.26 14.98
C SER A 195 -38.99 -19.40 14.27
N PHE A 196 -38.94 -20.17 13.17
CA PHE A 196 -37.75 -20.45 12.37
C PHE A 196 -36.61 -21.14 13.13
N HIS A 197 -36.93 -22.02 14.07
CA HIS A 197 -35.95 -22.85 14.75
C HIS A 197 -36.01 -24.29 14.24
N SER A 198 -34.85 -24.93 14.19
CA SER A 198 -34.76 -26.37 13.96
C SER A 198 -35.36 -27.16 15.13
N THR A 199 -35.89 -28.33 14.85
CA THR A 199 -36.41 -29.28 15.84
C THR A 199 -35.46 -30.48 15.95
N HIS A 200 -35.53 -31.27 17.03
CA HIS A 200 -34.69 -32.47 17.21
C HIS A 200 -34.74 -33.47 16.05
N SER A 201 -35.79 -33.43 15.22
CA SER A 201 -35.97 -34.24 14.03
C SER A 201 -35.52 -33.59 12.71
N SER A 202 -35.08 -32.33 12.71
CA SER A 202 -34.69 -31.63 11.48
C SER A 202 -33.49 -32.31 10.81
N LEU A 203 -33.57 -32.44 9.49
CA LEU A 203 -32.57 -33.07 8.64
C LEU A 203 -31.91 -32.02 7.74
N VAL A 204 -30.58 -32.06 7.69
CA VAL A 204 -29.77 -31.26 6.79
C VAL A 204 -29.51 -32.07 5.53
N SER A 205 -29.93 -31.56 4.37
CA SER A 205 -29.77 -32.25 3.08
C SER A 205 -28.31 -32.32 2.65
N ARG A 206 -28.00 -33.20 1.70
CA ARG A 206 -26.65 -33.29 1.12
C ARG A 206 -26.24 -31.97 0.46
N GLU A 207 -27.15 -31.31 -0.24
CA GLU A 207 -26.93 -30.04 -0.94
C GLU A 207 -26.59 -28.92 0.03
N ALA A 208 -27.21 -28.91 1.22
CA ALA A 208 -26.87 -27.99 2.29
C ALA A 208 -25.41 -28.17 2.77
N VAL A 209 -24.96 -29.41 2.98
CA VAL A 209 -23.56 -29.68 3.38
C VAL A 209 -22.57 -29.36 2.25
N VAL A 210 -22.95 -29.59 0.99
CA VAL A 210 -22.18 -29.14 -0.18
C VAL A 210 -22.06 -27.62 -0.20
N ALA A 211 -23.15 -26.88 0.06
CA ALA A 211 -23.12 -25.43 0.16
C ALA A 211 -22.24 -24.95 1.32
N LEU A 212 -22.29 -25.60 2.48
CA LEU A 212 -21.45 -25.26 3.63
C LEU A 212 -19.94 -25.46 3.36
N SER A 213 -19.60 -26.31 2.37
CA SER A 213 -18.22 -26.46 1.88
C SER A 213 -17.65 -25.17 1.24
N PHE A 214 -18.50 -24.17 0.98
CA PHE A 214 -18.08 -22.81 0.63
C PHE A 214 -17.28 -22.15 1.75
N LEU A 215 -17.63 -22.41 3.02
CA LEU A 215 -17.02 -21.79 4.20
C LEU A 215 -16.03 -22.71 4.93
N ILE A 216 -16.25 -24.03 4.89
CA ILE A 216 -15.50 -25.01 5.68
C ILE A 216 -14.88 -26.06 4.76
N GLU A 217 -13.63 -26.41 5.02
CA GLU A 217 -12.94 -27.53 4.39
C GLU A 217 -12.10 -28.24 5.44
N GLY A 218 -11.46 -29.35 5.07
CA GLY A 218 -10.65 -30.07 6.04
C GLY A 218 -9.73 -31.12 5.44
N THR A 219 -9.14 -31.90 6.34
CA THR A 219 -8.34 -33.07 5.99
C THR A 219 -8.53 -34.17 7.02
N VAL A 220 -8.11 -35.37 6.64
CA VAL A 220 -7.98 -36.52 7.54
C VAL A 220 -6.59 -36.47 8.16
N SER A 221 -6.48 -36.73 9.46
CA SER A 221 -5.19 -36.75 10.17
C SER A 221 -4.17 -37.63 9.44
N GLY A 222 -2.97 -37.10 9.20
CA GLY A 222 -1.90 -37.77 8.45
C GLY A 222 -2.01 -37.66 6.92
N ALA A 223 -3.13 -37.19 6.36
CA ALA A 223 -3.29 -36.95 4.93
C ALA A 223 -2.79 -35.54 4.54
N ARG A 224 -2.16 -35.43 3.36
CA ARG A 224 -1.75 -34.14 2.78
C ARG A 224 -2.81 -33.49 1.89
N LYS A 225 -3.87 -34.22 1.56
CA LYS A 225 -4.92 -33.77 0.63
C LYS A 225 -6.01 -33.02 1.39
N ILE A 226 -6.43 -31.88 0.85
CA ILE A 226 -7.57 -31.11 1.35
C ILE A 226 -8.83 -31.63 0.65
N TYR A 227 -9.88 -31.83 1.44
CA TYR A 227 -11.18 -32.30 0.98
C TYR A 227 -12.26 -31.26 1.32
N PRO A 228 -13.27 -31.09 0.44
CA PRO A 228 -14.43 -30.29 0.79
C PRO A 228 -15.21 -30.95 1.94
N LEU A 229 -15.92 -30.15 2.73
CA LEU A 229 -16.63 -30.62 3.92
C LEU A 229 -17.57 -31.79 3.62
N TYR A 230 -18.30 -31.75 2.51
CA TYR A 230 -19.27 -32.80 2.18
C TYR A 230 -18.62 -34.18 1.96
N GLU A 231 -17.38 -34.26 1.47
CA GLU A 231 -16.68 -35.54 1.30
C GLU A 231 -16.26 -36.12 2.64
N LEU A 232 -15.80 -35.27 3.55
CA LEU A 232 -15.41 -35.67 4.91
C LEU A 232 -16.63 -36.10 5.73
N ALA A 233 -17.73 -35.36 5.63
CA ALA A 233 -18.97 -35.68 6.35
C ALA A 233 -19.59 -37.02 5.88
N LEU A 234 -19.38 -37.39 4.62
CA LEU A 234 -19.81 -38.66 4.02
C LEU A 234 -18.80 -39.80 4.23
N TRP A 235 -17.69 -39.58 4.92
CA TRP A 235 -16.70 -40.61 5.14
C TRP A 235 -17.24 -41.69 6.09
N GLN A 236 -17.26 -42.95 5.63
CA GLN A 236 -17.96 -44.05 6.31
C GLN A 236 -17.65 -44.22 7.81
N PRO A 237 -16.39 -44.10 8.28
CA PRO A 237 -16.08 -44.24 9.71
C PRO A 237 -16.77 -43.19 10.59
N LEU A 238 -17.14 -42.05 10.02
CA LEU A 238 -17.67 -40.89 10.75
C LEU A 238 -19.19 -40.74 10.63
N HIS A 239 -19.89 -41.64 9.94
CA HIS A 239 -21.35 -41.52 9.74
C HIS A 239 -22.13 -41.39 11.06
N ALA A 240 -21.69 -42.10 12.10
CA ALA A 240 -22.31 -42.02 13.42
C ALA A 240 -22.11 -40.65 14.08
N GLU A 241 -20.92 -40.07 13.93
CA GLU A 241 -20.52 -38.78 14.52
C GLU A 241 -21.11 -37.61 13.73
N SER A 242 -20.95 -37.60 12.39
CA SER A 242 -21.49 -36.57 11.50
C SER A 242 -23.03 -36.61 11.42
N GLY A 243 -23.64 -37.70 11.89
CA GLY A 243 -25.08 -37.90 11.91
C GLY A 243 -25.67 -38.23 10.54
N PHE A 244 -24.87 -38.72 9.60
CA PHE A 244 -25.33 -39.13 8.26
C PHE A 244 -26.15 -40.44 8.32
N SER A 245 -27.32 -40.43 7.70
CA SER A 245 -28.15 -41.62 7.52
C SER A 245 -28.16 -42.05 6.05
N LYS A 246 -27.75 -43.30 5.79
CA LYS A 246 -27.79 -43.91 4.45
C LYS A 246 -29.23 -44.02 3.91
N THR A 247 -30.22 -44.18 4.80
CA THR A 247 -31.62 -44.36 4.42
C THR A 247 -32.25 -43.06 3.94
N SER A 248 -32.10 -41.96 4.70
CA SER A 248 -32.65 -40.66 4.31
C SER A 248 -31.73 -39.87 3.37
N LYS A 249 -30.48 -40.30 3.21
CA LYS A 249 -29.42 -39.58 2.49
C LYS A 249 -29.21 -38.15 3.02
N ALA A 250 -29.49 -37.94 4.30
CA ALA A 250 -29.42 -36.65 4.97
C ALA A 250 -28.71 -36.78 6.33
N PHE A 251 -28.37 -35.64 6.92
CA PHE A 251 -27.68 -35.54 8.20
C PHE A 251 -28.64 -35.09 9.29
N SER A 252 -28.51 -35.64 10.50
CA SER A 252 -29.20 -35.08 11.67
C SER A 252 -28.60 -33.71 12.00
N PHE A 253 -29.45 -32.69 12.16
CA PHE A 253 -29.02 -31.32 12.44
C PHE A 253 -28.08 -31.22 13.65
N TYR A 254 -28.52 -31.71 14.81
CA TYR A 254 -27.76 -31.59 16.06
C TYR A 254 -26.46 -32.38 16.06
N LYS A 255 -26.47 -33.58 15.47
CA LYS A 255 -25.25 -34.40 15.36
C LYS A 255 -24.23 -33.73 14.45
N LEU A 256 -24.67 -33.23 13.30
CA LEU A 256 -23.82 -32.50 12.37
C LEU A 256 -23.24 -31.23 13.03
N GLU A 257 -24.07 -30.43 13.70
CA GLU A 257 -23.62 -29.23 14.40
C GLU A 257 -22.57 -29.56 15.47
N ALA A 258 -22.85 -30.55 16.33
CA ALA A 258 -21.94 -30.98 17.39
C ALA A 258 -20.61 -31.49 16.82
N TRP A 259 -20.65 -32.29 15.75
CA TRP A 259 -19.47 -32.81 15.06
C TRP A 259 -18.63 -31.67 14.45
N LEU A 260 -19.27 -30.73 13.75
CA LEU A 260 -18.59 -29.56 13.19
C LEU A 260 -17.89 -28.73 14.28
N ARG A 261 -18.57 -28.47 15.42
CA ARG A 261 -17.96 -27.75 16.55
C ARG A 261 -16.78 -28.50 17.15
N ALA A 262 -16.87 -29.82 17.26
CA ALA A 262 -15.81 -30.65 17.81
C ALA A 262 -14.58 -30.73 16.89
N CYS A 263 -14.77 -30.75 15.57
CA CYS A 263 -13.68 -30.90 14.59
C CYS A 263 -13.12 -29.57 14.07
N LEU A 264 -13.76 -28.42 14.35
CA LEU A 264 -13.29 -27.11 13.91
C LEU A 264 -12.03 -26.66 14.67
N THR A 265 -10.95 -26.48 13.91
CA THR A 265 -9.63 -26.06 14.38
C THR A 265 -9.17 -24.77 13.70
N GLY A 266 -8.04 -24.22 14.15
CA GLY A 266 -7.44 -23.05 13.51
C GLY A 266 -6.94 -23.36 12.11
N ASN A 267 -7.11 -22.41 11.18
CA ASN A 267 -6.71 -22.61 9.78
C ASN A 267 -5.18 -22.86 9.66
N PRO A 268 -4.74 -24.04 9.19
CA PRO A 268 -3.32 -24.40 9.11
C PRO A 268 -2.56 -23.63 8.02
N PHE A 269 -3.27 -22.95 7.11
CA PHE A 269 -2.71 -22.13 6.04
C PHE A 269 -2.95 -20.63 6.26
N GLY A 270 -3.58 -20.24 7.36
CA GLY A 270 -3.87 -18.85 7.71
C GLY A 270 -2.63 -18.00 7.99
N THR A 271 -2.85 -16.70 8.19
CA THR A 271 -1.84 -15.72 8.59
C THR A 271 -1.13 -16.14 9.87
N SER A 272 -1.87 -16.60 10.87
CA SER A 272 -1.31 -17.02 12.16
C SER A 272 -0.39 -18.24 12.03
N ALA A 273 -0.79 -19.22 11.22
CA ALA A 273 0.05 -20.39 10.95
C ALA A 273 1.29 -19.99 10.12
N CYS A 274 1.11 -19.20 9.07
CA CYS A 274 2.20 -18.70 8.23
C CYS A 274 3.27 -17.94 9.02
N LEU A 275 2.88 -17.10 9.99
CA LEU A 275 3.83 -16.38 10.84
C LEU A 275 4.56 -17.28 11.86
N LYS A 276 3.90 -18.35 12.34
CA LYS A 276 4.46 -19.28 13.33
C LYS A 276 5.38 -20.32 12.70
N SER A 277 4.92 -21.00 11.66
CA SER A 277 5.56 -22.17 11.05
C SER A 277 5.97 -21.97 9.58
N GLY A 278 5.64 -20.83 8.97
CA GLY A 278 6.02 -20.54 7.60
C GLY A 278 7.52 -20.29 7.43
N LYS A 279 8.00 -20.47 6.19
CA LYS A 279 9.39 -20.22 5.81
C LYS A 279 9.63 -18.72 5.87
N LYS A 280 10.57 -18.30 6.73
CA LYS A 280 11.03 -16.92 6.81
C LYS A 280 11.87 -16.59 5.58
N LEU A 281 11.48 -15.57 4.83
CA LEU A 281 12.19 -15.14 3.64
C LEU A 281 13.21 -14.05 3.99
N ALA A 282 14.42 -14.20 3.46
CA ALA A 282 15.40 -13.12 3.38
C ALA A 282 15.25 -12.46 2.03
N TRP A 283 14.57 -11.32 1.96
CA TRP A 283 14.65 -10.45 0.78
C TRP A 283 15.65 -9.37 1.13
N ALA A 284 16.94 -9.72 1.07
CA ALA A 284 18.02 -8.78 1.23
C ALA A 284 18.56 -8.43 -0.15
N HIS A 285 18.47 -7.15 -0.53
CA HIS A 285 19.60 -6.53 -1.21
C HIS A 285 20.42 -5.88 -0.09
N GLN A 286 21.72 -6.13 -0.06
CA GLN A 286 22.61 -5.80 1.07
C GLN A 286 22.44 -4.34 1.52
N VAL A 287 22.06 -4.16 2.78
CA VAL A 287 22.22 -2.90 3.50
C VAL A 287 23.20 -3.23 4.61
N GLU A 288 24.45 -2.76 4.52
CA GLU A 288 25.35 -2.77 5.68
C GLU A 288 24.81 -1.78 6.71
N GLY A 289 24.38 -2.30 7.86
CA GLY A 289 23.84 -1.52 8.97
C GLY A 289 22.85 -2.32 9.81
N THR A 290 22.65 -1.90 11.06
CA THR A 290 21.79 -2.54 12.08
C THR A 290 20.29 -2.39 11.82
N THR A 291 19.85 -2.27 10.56
CA THR A 291 18.41 -2.16 10.26
C THR A 291 17.73 -3.51 10.54
N LYS A 292 16.62 -3.47 11.28
CA LYS A 292 15.85 -4.69 11.59
C LYS A 292 15.40 -5.32 10.27
N ARG A 293 15.79 -6.58 10.05
CA ARG A 293 15.41 -7.37 8.88
C ARG A 293 13.89 -7.42 8.72
N ALA A 294 13.41 -7.19 7.49
CA ALA A 294 12.00 -7.31 7.14
C ALA A 294 11.43 -8.65 7.61
N LYS A 295 10.29 -8.64 8.30
CA LYS A 295 9.61 -9.87 8.73
C LYS A 295 8.73 -10.36 7.59
N ILE A 296 9.27 -11.25 6.79
CA ILE A 296 8.57 -11.86 5.65
C ILE A 296 8.46 -13.35 5.91
N ALA A 297 7.25 -13.88 5.85
CA ALA A 297 6.97 -15.31 6.00
C ALA A 297 6.10 -15.79 4.84
N CYS A 298 6.33 -17.02 4.37
CA CYS A 298 5.47 -17.66 3.39
C CYS A 298 5.18 -19.12 3.73
N ASN A 299 4.01 -19.60 3.32
CA ASN A 299 3.62 -21.00 3.41
C ASN A 299 3.72 -21.73 2.05
N THR A 300 4.18 -21.05 0.99
CA THR A 300 4.06 -21.47 -0.41
C THR A 300 4.74 -22.80 -0.76
N HIS A 301 5.65 -23.27 0.10
CA HIS A 301 6.37 -24.53 -0.01
C HIS A 301 5.57 -25.75 0.51
N VAL A 302 4.55 -25.53 1.34
CA VAL A 302 3.68 -26.58 1.90
C VAL A 302 2.22 -26.41 1.48
N ALA A 303 1.78 -25.16 1.31
CA ALA A 303 0.40 -24.85 1.00
C ALA A 303 0.05 -25.19 -0.46
N PRO A 304 -1.10 -25.83 -0.71
CA PRO A 304 -1.65 -25.98 -2.06
C PRO A 304 -1.88 -24.61 -2.71
N ARG A 305 -1.97 -24.57 -4.05
CA ARG A 305 -2.02 -23.33 -4.84
C ARG A 305 -3.03 -22.29 -4.32
N MET A 306 -4.23 -22.73 -3.94
CA MET A 306 -5.32 -21.87 -3.46
C MET A 306 -5.12 -21.31 -2.04
N HIS A 307 -4.15 -21.84 -1.28
CA HIS A 307 -3.88 -21.44 0.12
C HIS A 307 -2.51 -20.79 0.29
N ARG A 308 -1.84 -20.46 -0.81
CA ARG A 308 -0.56 -19.78 -0.80
C ARG A 308 -0.71 -18.39 -0.21
N LEU A 309 0.06 -18.10 0.84
CA LEU A 309 0.04 -16.88 1.59
C LEU A 309 1.48 -16.39 1.79
N VAL A 310 1.69 -15.10 1.52
CA VAL A 310 2.92 -14.37 1.82
C VAL A 310 2.57 -13.20 2.73
N VAL A 311 3.18 -13.15 3.91
CA VAL A 311 2.96 -12.09 4.89
C VAL A 311 4.23 -11.27 5.00
N MET A 312 4.11 -9.97 4.75
CA MET A 312 5.16 -8.97 4.89
C MET A 312 4.76 -8.00 6.00
N SER A 313 5.55 -7.91 7.06
CA SER A 313 5.23 -6.99 8.15
C SER A 313 6.43 -6.24 8.69
N GLN A 314 6.17 -5.01 9.17
CA GLN A 314 7.15 -4.17 9.84
C GLN A 314 8.39 -3.88 8.97
N VAL A 315 8.18 -3.71 7.66
CA VAL A 315 9.23 -3.24 6.75
C VAL A 315 9.35 -1.74 6.94
N TYR A 316 10.57 -1.25 7.17
CA TYR A 316 10.84 0.16 7.47
C TYR A 316 12.05 0.65 6.70
N LYS A 317 11.94 1.79 6.01
CA LYS A 317 13.04 2.43 5.26
C LYS A 317 13.79 1.46 4.32
N GLN A 318 13.05 0.63 3.62
CA GLN A 318 13.60 -0.40 2.75
C GLN A 318 12.88 -0.42 1.40
N THR A 319 13.66 -0.70 0.36
CA THR A 319 13.15 -1.02 -0.97
C THR A 319 13.20 -2.53 -1.17
N LEU A 320 12.05 -3.14 -1.37
CA LEU A 320 11.92 -4.57 -1.62
C LEU A 320 11.43 -4.78 -3.05
N ALA A 321 12.18 -5.50 -3.86
CA ALA A 321 11.77 -5.88 -5.20
C ALA A 321 11.82 -7.39 -5.38
N LYS A 322 10.71 -7.97 -5.85
CA LYS A 322 10.63 -9.41 -6.10
C LYS A 322 9.75 -9.72 -7.29
N SER A 323 10.32 -10.46 -8.24
CA SER A 323 9.61 -11.31 -9.19
C SER A 323 9.98 -12.76 -8.88
N SER A 324 8.99 -13.65 -8.71
CA SER A 324 9.24 -15.04 -8.29
C SER A 324 7.98 -15.91 -8.38
N ASP A 325 8.17 -17.18 -8.72
CA ASP A 325 7.13 -18.23 -8.66
C ASP A 325 6.51 -18.40 -7.27
N THR A 326 7.21 -17.98 -6.21
CA THR A 326 6.66 -17.98 -4.85
C THR A 326 5.46 -17.05 -4.68
N LEU A 327 5.36 -15.99 -5.49
CA LEU A 327 4.27 -15.01 -5.43
C LEU A 327 3.12 -15.39 -6.36
N VAL A 328 3.36 -16.25 -7.35
CA VAL A 328 2.37 -16.66 -8.35
C VAL A 328 1.17 -17.31 -7.68
N GLY A 329 0.01 -16.65 -7.83
CA GLY A 329 -1.26 -17.08 -7.27
C GLY A 329 -1.34 -17.01 -5.74
N ALA A 330 -0.42 -16.31 -5.08
CA ALA A 330 -0.46 -16.16 -3.62
C ALA A 330 -1.36 -15.00 -3.19
N HIS A 331 -1.99 -15.15 -2.03
CA HIS A 331 -2.54 -14.04 -1.26
C HIS A 331 -1.37 -13.32 -0.57
N VAL A 332 -1.28 -12.00 -0.71
CA VAL A 332 -0.21 -11.20 -0.10
C VAL A 332 -0.79 -10.27 0.95
N LYS A 333 -0.28 -10.36 2.18
CA LYS A 333 -0.65 -9.46 3.28
C LYS A 333 0.53 -8.57 3.65
N ILE A 334 0.41 -7.27 3.43
CA ILE A 334 1.38 -6.25 3.79
C ILE A 334 0.85 -5.47 4.99
N HIS A 335 1.59 -5.45 6.10
CA HIS A 335 1.07 -4.91 7.35
C HIS A 335 2.12 -4.12 8.14
N ARG A 336 1.77 -2.90 8.56
CA ARG A 336 2.64 -2.01 9.36
C ARG A 336 3.97 -1.66 8.68
N CYS A 337 3.95 -1.40 7.38
CA CYS A 337 5.14 -0.93 6.65
C CYS A 337 5.20 0.60 6.65
N ASN A 338 6.38 1.19 6.78
CA ASN A 338 6.54 2.65 6.83
C ASN A 338 7.78 3.11 6.07
N GLU A 339 7.65 4.16 5.26
CA GLU A 339 8.76 4.69 4.43
C GLU A 339 9.38 3.59 3.54
N THR A 340 8.53 2.82 2.85
CA THR A 340 8.97 1.66 2.05
C THR A 340 8.60 1.77 0.58
N PHE A 341 9.43 1.17 -0.27
CA PHE A 341 9.13 0.95 -1.68
C PHE A 341 9.06 -0.54 -1.93
N VAL A 342 7.91 -1.06 -2.35
CA VAL A 342 7.73 -2.51 -2.53
C VAL A 342 7.25 -2.80 -3.94
N TYR A 343 8.00 -3.63 -4.67
CA TYR A 343 7.72 -4.09 -6.01
C TYR A 343 7.46 -5.60 -5.98
N LEU A 344 6.21 -6.00 -6.23
CA LEU A 344 5.80 -7.41 -6.33
C LEU A 344 5.35 -7.70 -7.76
N LEU A 345 6.31 -7.91 -8.66
CA LEU A 345 6.09 -7.97 -10.11
C LEU A 345 5.77 -9.40 -10.56
N SER A 346 4.71 -9.99 -10.00
CA SER A 346 4.25 -11.36 -10.28
C SER A 346 2.72 -11.40 -10.26
N PRO A 347 2.06 -12.38 -10.91
CA PRO A 347 0.60 -12.49 -10.87
C PRO A 347 0.13 -12.93 -9.47
N LEU A 348 -0.65 -12.09 -8.80
CA LEU A 348 -1.10 -12.28 -7.42
C LEU A 348 -2.57 -12.72 -7.37
N ARG A 349 -2.96 -13.51 -6.36
CA ARG A 349 -4.37 -13.88 -6.16
C ARG A 349 -5.16 -12.71 -5.58
N SER A 350 -4.73 -12.23 -4.41
CA SER A 350 -5.28 -11.02 -3.77
C SER A 350 -4.18 -10.32 -2.97
N VAL A 351 -4.36 -9.03 -2.69
CA VAL A 351 -3.41 -8.24 -1.90
C VAL A 351 -4.14 -7.40 -0.86
N THR A 352 -3.63 -7.42 0.36
CA THR A 352 -4.16 -6.64 1.49
C THR A 352 -3.05 -5.80 2.09
N ILE A 353 -3.24 -4.49 2.12
CA ILE A 353 -2.28 -3.51 2.65
C ILE A 353 -2.92 -2.80 3.83
N GLU A 354 -2.36 -3.01 5.02
CA GLU A 354 -2.92 -2.56 6.29
C GLU A 354 -1.92 -1.73 7.09
N LYS A 355 -2.39 -0.63 7.69
CA LYS A 355 -1.62 0.15 8.67
C LYS A 355 -0.27 0.63 8.13
N CYS A 356 -0.19 0.93 6.83
CA CYS A 356 1.03 1.34 6.16
C CYS A 356 1.09 2.86 6.00
N ARG A 357 2.29 3.45 6.04
CA ARG A 357 2.48 4.91 5.95
C ARG A 357 3.62 5.29 5.01
N ASN A 358 3.50 6.44 4.33
CA ASN A 358 4.58 7.03 3.52
C ASN A 358 5.27 6.03 2.58
N SER A 359 4.50 5.13 1.96
CA SER A 359 5.05 3.98 1.23
C SER A 359 4.48 3.90 -0.19
N THR A 360 5.26 3.34 -1.11
CA THR A 360 4.85 3.10 -2.49
C THR A 360 4.81 1.60 -2.77
N PHE A 361 3.67 1.10 -3.25
CA PHE A 361 3.47 -0.31 -3.61
C PHE A 361 3.22 -0.44 -5.11
N ILE A 362 4.10 -1.17 -5.80
CA ILE A 362 4.00 -1.50 -7.21
C ILE A 362 3.71 -2.99 -7.29
N LEU A 363 2.54 -3.33 -7.82
CA LEU A 363 2.03 -4.70 -7.82
C LEU A 363 1.82 -5.18 -9.25
N GLY A 364 2.18 -6.42 -9.52
CA GLY A 364 1.72 -7.15 -10.69
C GLY A 364 0.21 -7.38 -10.65
N PRO A 365 -0.38 -7.95 -11.73
CA PRO A 365 -1.79 -8.23 -11.86
C PRO A 365 -2.38 -8.97 -10.66
N VAL A 366 -3.39 -8.37 -10.01
CA VAL A 366 -4.10 -8.91 -8.86
C VAL A 366 -5.45 -9.49 -9.29
N GLN A 367 -5.53 -10.80 -9.30
CA GLN A 367 -6.63 -11.54 -9.92
C GLN A 367 -8.01 -11.26 -9.32
N THR A 368 -8.14 -11.14 -7.99
CA THR A 368 -9.46 -11.00 -7.34
C THR A 368 -9.67 -9.62 -6.73
N ALA A 369 -8.85 -9.25 -5.74
CA ALA A 369 -9.05 -7.99 -5.05
C ALA A 369 -7.79 -7.43 -4.39
N LEU A 370 -7.72 -6.10 -4.42
CA LEU A 370 -6.74 -5.27 -3.74
C LEU A 370 -7.45 -4.45 -2.66
N HIS A 371 -7.03 -4.64 -1.41
CA HIS A 371 -7.65 -4.03 -0.25
C HIS A 371 -6.67 -3.11 0.46
N LEU A 372 -7.05 -1.85 0.66
CA LEU A 372 -6.32 -0.91 1.51
C LEU A 372 -7.13 -0.51 2.74
N HIS A 373 -6.48 -0.56 3.89
CA HIS A 373 -7.12 -0.26 5.15
C HIS A 373 -6.18 0.45 6.16
N SER A 374 -6.63 1.54 6.77
CA SER A 374 -5.85 2.31 7.77
C SER A 374 -4.47 2.77 7.26
N CYS A 375 -4.40 3.25 6.02
CA CYS A 375 -3.15 3.68 5.38
C CYS A 375 -3.08 5.20 5.26
N ASP A 376 -1.88 5.77 5.39
CA ASP A 376 -1.66 7.22 5.29
C ASP A 376 -0.52 7.55 4.33
N ASN A 377 -0.77 8.47 3.40
CA ASN A 377 0.19 8.91 2.38
C ASN A 377 0.84 7.72 1.63
N VAL A 378 0.00 6.79 1.16
CA VAL A 378 0.43 5.61 0.40
C VAL A 378 0.12 5.77 -1.08
N LYS A 379 1.09 5.43 -1.94
CA LYS A 379 0.90 5.34 -3.39
C LYS A 379 0.81 3.88 -3.82
N VAL A 380 -0.18 3.54 -4.63
CA VAL A 380 -0.37 2.19 -5.16
C VAL A 380 -0.49 2.21 -6.67
N ILE A 381 0.32 1.38 -7.33
CA ILE A 381 0.31 1.20 -8.79
C ILE A 381 0.03 -0.27 -9.06
N ALA A 382 -1.14 -0.60 -9.60
CA ALA A 382 -1.56 -1.99 -9.77
C ALA A 382 -2.62 -2.17 -10.86
N VAL A 383 -2.60 -3.34 -11.49
CA VAL A 383 -3.75 -3.88 -12.23
C VAL A 383 -4.50 -4.81 -11.28
N CYS A 384 -5.80 -4.64 -11.10
CA CYS A 384 -6.59 -5.50 -10.22
C CYS A 384 -8.02 -5.69 -10.71
N HIS A 385 -8.65 -6.83 -10.41
CA HIS A 385 -10.07 -7.01 -10.73
C HIS A 385 -10.96 -6.05 -9.94
N ARG A 386 -10.68 -5.86 -8.64
CA ARG A 386 -11.42 -4.94 -7.76
C ARG A 386 -10.50 -4.26 -6.75
N LEU A 387 -10.66 -2.96 -6.57
CA LEU A 387 -10.01 -2.17 -5.52
C LEU A 387 -11.03 -1.79 -4.44
N SER A 388 -10.69 -1.93 -3.16
CA SER A 388 -11.47 -1.35 -2.05
C SER A 388 -10.59 -0.59 -1.07
N ILE A 389 -11.04 0.58 -0.64
CA ILE A 389 -10.30 1.45 0.28
C ILE A 389 -11.14 1.86 1.49
N SER A 390 -10.54 1.85 2.67
CA SER A 390 -11.20 2.19 3.94
C SER A 390 -10.23 2.83 4.92
N SER A 391 -10.70 3.82 5.68
CA SER A 391 -9.90 4.48 6.71
C SER A 391 -8.55 5.01 6.21
N THR A 392 -8.47 5.49 4.95
CA THR A 392 -7.21 5.94 4.33
C THR A 392 -7.13 7.45 4.18
N THR A 393 -5.93 8.02 4.34
CA THR A 393 -5.70 9.47 4.19
C THR A 393 -4.60 9.76 3.19
N GLY A 394 -4.83 10.71 2.27
CA GLY A 394 -3.79 11.20 1.34
C GLY A 394 -3.21 10.14 0.40
N CYS A 395 -3.95 9.06 0.13
CA CYS A 395 -3.47 7.97 -0.71
C CYS A 395 -3.75 8.22 -2.20
N ILE A 396 -2.84 7.76 -3.06
CA ILE A 396 -2.91 7.90 -4.51
C ILE A 396 -2.95 6.52 -5.16
N PHE A 397 -3.92 6.30 -6.05
CA PHE A 397 -4.18 5.02 -6.70
C PHE A 397 -4.06 5.17 -8.21
N HIS A 398 -3.06 4.52 -8.79
CA HIS A 398 -2.88 4.39 -10.23
C HIS A 398 -3.29 2.98 -10.66
N ILE A 399 -4.52 2.85 -11.16
CA ILE A 399 -5.18 1.54 -11.27
C ILE A 399 -5.71 1.30 -12.67
N LEU A 400 -5.66 0.04 -13.08
CA LEU A 400 -6.44 -0.51 -14.18
C LEU A 400 -7.38 -1.54 -13.57
N THR A 401 -8.70 -1.37 -13.76
CA THR A 401 -9.70 -2.22 -13.12
C THR A 401 -10.99 -2.35 -13.95
N PRO A 402 -11.49 -3.58 -14.20
CA PRO A 402 -12.74 -3.82 -14.90
C PRO A 402 -13.98 -3.58 -14.03
N THR A 403 -13.81 -3.31 -12.73
CA THR A 403 -14.89 -2.90 -11.83
C THR A 403 -14.63 -1.50 -11.25
N ARG A 404 -15.70 -0.85 -10.78
CA ARG A 404 -15.60 0.46 -10.10
C ARG A 404 -14.82 0.33 -8.78
N PRO A 405 -13.80 1.16 -8.50
CA PRO A 405 -13.13 1.18 -7.20
C PRO A 405 -14.11 1.50 -6.07
N LEU A 406 -14.03 0.76 -4.96
CA LEU A 406 -14.94 0.91 -3.83
C LEU A 406 -14.35 1.84 -2.77
N ILE A 407 -15.07 2.92 -2.45
CA ILE A 407 -14.76 3.83 -1.36
C ILE A 407 -15.69 3.49 -0.18
N LEU A 408 -15.11 2.94 0.88
CA LEU A 408 -15.79 2.60 2.12
C LEU A 408 -15.66 3.76 3.13
N SER A 409 -15.93 3.53 4.42
CA SER A 409 -15.89 4.55 5.48
C SER A 409 -14.47 5.05 5.81
N GLY A 410 -14.36 6.26 6.36
CA GLY A 410 -13.17 6.84 6.97
C GLY A 410 -12.09 7.36 6.03
N ASN A 411 -12.40 7.62 4.75
CA ASN A 411 -11.40 8.03 3.76
C ASN A 411 -11.29 9.56 3.61
N GLN A 412 -10.07 10.08 3.40
CA GLN A 412 -9.80 11.50 3.22
C GLN A 412 -8.73 11.74 2.14
N ARG A 413 -8.96 12.74 1.27
CA ARG A 413 -8.02 13.17 0.22
C ARG A 413 -7.52 12.02 -0.68
N VAL A 414 -8.40 11.11 -1.07
CA VAL A 414 -8.06 10.02 -1.98
C VAL A 414 -7.90 10.56 -3.40
N THR A 415 -6.85 10.17 -4.11
CA THR A 415 -6.65 10.56 -5.51
C THR A 415 -6.60 9.32 -6.41
N PHE A 416 -7.38 9.30 -7.49
CA PHE A 416 -7.34 8.26 -8.52
C PHE A 416 -6.68 8.78 -9.80
N ALA A 417 -5.94 7.91 -10.46
CA ALA A 417 -5.23 8.19 -11.70
C ALA A 417 -5.18 6.92 -12.57
N PRO A 418 -4.98 7.04 -13.89
CA PRO A 418 -4.82 5.87 -14.73
C PRO A 418 -3.54 5.12 -14.36
N PHE A 419 -3.58 3.79 -14.56
CA PHE A 419 -2.37 2.97 -14.56
C PHE A 419 -1.37 3.48 -15.60
N HIS A 420 -0.08 3.50 -15.25
CA HIS A 420 0.91 4.35 -15.94
C HIS A 420 2.32 3.77 -15.94
N THR A 421 2.44 2.46 -15.90
CA THR A 421 3.73 1.76 -15.91
C THR A 421 3.62 0.46 -16.70
N HIS A 422 4.75 -0.15 -17.02
CA HIS A 422 4.81 -1.50 -17.56
C HIS A 422 6.09 -2.18 -17.07
N TYR A 423 6.08 -3.50 -17.04
CA TYR A 423 7.30 -4.31 -16.96
C TYR A 423 7.22 -5.41 -18.02
N PRO A 424 8.36 -5.98 -18.46
CA PRO A 424 8.42 -6.86 -19.63
C PRO A 424 7.47 -8.07 -19.63
N MET A 425 7.15 -8.64 -18.47
CA MET A 425 6.20 -9.77 -18.33
C MET A 425 4.74 -9.36 -18.05
N LEU A 426 4.39 -8.07 -18.12
CA LEU A 426 3.11 -7.58 -17.60
C LEU A 426 1.91 -8.16 -18.36
N GLU A 427 1.93 -8.19 -19.69
CA GLU A 427 0.80 -8.70 -20.49
C GLU A 427 0.60 -10.20 -20.31
N ASP A 428 1.67 -10.99 -20.25
CA ASP A 428 1.60 -12.43 -19.91
C ASP A 428 1.02 -12.63 -18.49
N HIS A 429 1.44 -11.84 -17.51
CA HIS A 429 0.86 -11.89 -16.17
C HIS A 429 -0.63 -11.49 -16.16
N MET A 430 -1.04 -10.51 -16.98
CA MET A 430 -2.44 -10.11 -17.15
C MET A 430 -3.27 -11.24 -17.77
N ALA A 431 -2.77 -11.88 -18.83
CA ALA A 431 -3.41 -13.01 -19.47
C ALA A 431 -3.58 -14.21 -18.50
N ARG A 432 -2.55 -14.53 -17.71
CA ARG A 432 -2.62 -15.60 -16.69
C ARG A 432 -3.64 -15.31 -15.58
N THR A 433 -3.83 -14.05 -15.23
CA THR A 433 -4.85 -13.65 -14.23
C THR A 433 -6.23 -13.46 -14.84
N GLY A 434 -6.33 -13.34 -16.17
CA GLY A 434 -7.59 -13.07 -16.87
C GLY A 434 -8.06 -11.62 -16.67
N LEU A 435 -7.13 -10.67 -16.59
CA LEU A 435 -7.42 -9.24 -16.52
C LEU A 435 -7.21 -8.62 -17.90
N ALA A 436 -8.28 -8.07 -18.47
CA ALA A 436 -8.23 -7.31 -19.71
C ALA A 436 -7.91 -5.83 -19.45
N THR A 437 -7.51 -5.11 -20.50
CA THR A 437 -7.29 -3.66 -20.47
C THR A 437 -8.59 -2.86 -20.57
N VAL A 438 -9.66 -3.49 -21.08
CA VAL A 438 -11.01 -2.96 -21.17
C VAL A 438 -12.03 -4.01 -20.70
N PRO A 439 -13.14 -3.60 -20.05
CA PRO A 439 -13.45 -2.24 -19.62
C PRO A 439 -12.51 -1.75 -18.51
N ASN A 440 -12.39 -0.42 -18.34
CA ASN A 440 -11.53 0.18 -17.32
C ASN A 440 -12.25 1.34 -16.61
N TYR A 441 -12.61 1.13 -15.33
CA TYR A 441 -13.44 2.06 -14.55
C TYR A 441 -12.69 2.77 -13.41
N TRP A 442 -11.37 2.93 -13.54
CA TRP A 442 -10.53 3.55 -12.51
C TRP A 442 -10.98 4.96 -12.10
N ASP A 443 -11.63 5.71 -12.99
CA ASP A 443 -12.09 7.09 -12.82
C ASP A 443 -13.53 7.21 -12.30
N ASN A 444 -14.26 6.09 -12.20
CA ASN A 444 -15.65 6.03 -11.77
C ASN A 444 -15.82 5.24 -10.46
N PRO A 445 -15.24 5.69 -9.32
CA PRO A 445 -15.38 4.99 -8.06
C PRO A 445 -16.83 4.98 -7.53
N MET A 446 -17.17 3.96 -6.75
CA MET A 446 -18.45 3.80 -6.07
C MET A 446 -18.28 4.06 -4.57
N ILE A 447 -19.01 5.04 -4.04
CA ILE A 447 -19.07 5.31 -2.60
C ILE A 447 -20.12 4.38 -1.98
N VAL A 448 -19.68 3.44 -1.14
CA VAL A 448 -20.54 2.43 -0.51
C VAL A 448 -21.09 2.94 0.83
N CYS A 449 -20.27 3.63 1.62
CA CYS A 449 -20.68 4.29 2.86
C CYS A 449 -20.66 5.80 2.67
N ARG A 450 -21.82 6.46 2.81
CA ARG A 450 -21.88 7.92 2.90
C ARG A 450 -21.78 8.33 4.36
N GLU A 451 -20.66 8.93 4.74
CA GLU A 451 -20.55 9.70 5.98
C GLU A 451 -21.18 11.08 5.73
N ASN A 452 -21.77 11.72 6.75
CA ASN A 452 -22.52 12.98 6.65
C ASN A 452 -21.67 14.22 6.25
N SER A 453 -20.44 14.03 5.77
CA SER A 453 -19.56 15.11 5.33
C SER A 453 -19.88 15.54 3.89
N SER A 454 -20.18 16.82 3.70
CA SER A 454 -20.47 17.47 2.41
C SER A 454 -19.27 17.60 1.46
N THR A 455 -18.11 17.02 1.82
CA THR A 455 -16.85 17.15 1.09
C THR A 455 -16.61 15.97 0.14
N SER A 456 -16.10 16.23 -1.06
CA SER A 456 -15.70 15.19 -2.01
C SER A 456 -14.60 14.30 -1.41
N VAL A 457 -14.91 13.02 -1.17
CA VAL A 457 -14.01 12.04 -0.55
C VAL A 457 -12.77 11.74 -1.42
N PHE A 458 -12.94 11.83 -2.74
CA PHE A 458 -11.88 11.57 -3.71
C PHE A 458 -11.81 12.67 -4.78
N ARG A 459 -10.69 12.69 -5.52
CA ARG A 459 -10.48 13.47 -6.74
C ARG A 459 -9.74 12.66 -7.79
N LEU A 460 -9.81 13.09 -9.05
CA LEU A 460 -8.95 12.57 -10.11
C LEU A 460 -7.66 13.39 -10.19
N LEU A 461 -6.53 12.75 -10.46
CA LEU A 461 -5.25 13.43 -10.66
C LEU A 461 -5.30 14.29 -11.91
N ALA A 462 -4.85 15.55 -11.83
CA ALA A 462 -4.85 16.42 -13.00
C ALA A 462 -3.85 15.92 -14.06
N PRO A 463 -4.19 15.92 -15.36
CA PRO A 463 -3.27 15.49 -16.42
C PRO A 463 -1.93 16.25 -16.44
N CYS A 464 -1.88 17.50 -15.95
CA CYS A 464 -0.65 18.29 -15.86
C CYS A 464 0.32 17.83 -14.76
N GLU A 465 -0.22 17.20 -13.71
CA GLU A 465 0.54 16.63 -12.58
C GLU A 465 0.97 15.18 -12.84
N PHE A 466 0.49 14.58 -13.93
CA PHE A 466 0.73 13.19 -14.26
C PHE A 466 2.12 12.96 -14.88
N TYR A 467 2.75 11.85 -14.49
CA TYR A 467 4.01 11.35 -15.03
C TYR A 467 3.90 9.83 -15.19
N VAL A 468 4.59 9.28 -16.20
CA VAL A 468 4.76 7.83 -16.36
C VAL A 468 5.77 7.33 -15.32
N PHE A 469 5.52 6.16 -14.75
CA PHE A 469 6.40 5.55 -13.76
C PHE A 469 7.23 4.46 -14.41
N ILE A 470 8.54 4.55 -14.22
CA ILE A 470 9.52 3.62 -14.79
C ILE A 470 9.90 2.62 -13.71
N ILE A 471 9.84 1.34 -14.03
CA ILE A 471 10.31 0.28 -13.15
C ILE A 471 11.84 0.22 -13.28
N PRO A 472 12.60 0.40 -12.18
CA PRO A 472 14.05 0.62 -12.23
C PRO A 472 14.85 -0.70 -12.30
N PHE A 473 14.28 -1.77 -12.84
CA PHE A 473 14.91 -3.09 -12.90
C PHE A 473 14.92 -3.61 -14.33
N GLU A 474 16.05 -4.19 -14.73
CA GLU A 474 16.13 -4.96 -15.96
C GLU A 474 15.43 -6.31 -15.77
N MET A 475 14.57 -6.68 -16.72
CA MET A 475 13.80 -7.91 -16.72
C MET A 475 13.64 -8.40 -18.17
N GLU A 476 13.46 -9.69 -18.35
CA GLU A 476 13.15 -10.28 -19.66
C GLU A 476 11.64 -10.29 -19.92
N GLY A 477 11.24 -10.06 -21.17
CA GLY A 477 9.85 -10.12 -21.64
C GLY A 477 9.57 -9.15 -22.79
N ASP A 478 8.36 -9.21 -23.32
CA ASP A 478 8.00 -8.58 -24.60
C ASP A 478 7.19 -7.27 -24.44
N THR A 479 6.63 -7.00 -23.25
CA THR A 479 5.83 -5.80 -23.03
C THR A 479 6.73 -4.56 -22.95
N THR A 480 6.54 -3.63 -23.89
CA THR A 480 7.36 -2.40 -24.02
C THR A 480 6.56 -1.11 -23.82
N GLU A 481 5.24 -1.22 -23.68
CA GLU A 481 4.34 -0.09 -23.50
C GLU A 481 3.30 -0.34 -22.40
N ILE A 482 2.56 0.71 -22.03
CA ILE A 482 1.52 0.62 -21.02
C ILE A 482 0.32 -0.14 -21.62
N PRO A 483 -0.06 -1.31 -21.11
CA PRO A 483 -1.17 -2.08 -21.67
C PRO A 483 -2.48 -1.27 -21.64
N GLY A 484 -3.15 -1.19 -22.80
CA GLY A 484 -4.38 -0.40 -22.98
C GLY A 484 -4.15 1.10 -23.17
N GLY A 485 -2.89 1.55 -23.14
CA GLY A 485 -2.54 2.95 -23.31
C GLY A 485 -3.02 3.86 -22.18
N LEU A 486 -2.90 5.17 -22.41
CA LEU A 486 -3.37 6.20 -21.49
C LEU A 486 -4.62 6.89 -22.05
N PRO A 487 -5.54 7.35 -21.19
CA PRO A 487 -6.67 8.15 -21.66
C PRO A 487 -6.20 9.41 -22.40
N SER A 488 -6.95 9.82 -23.41
CA SER A 488 -6.52 10.85 -24.37
C SER A 488 -6.07 12.18 -23.72
N ALA A 489 -6.70 12.59 -22.62
CA ALA A 489 -6.30 13.80 -21.88
C ALA A 489 -4.90 13.69 -21.27
N TYR A 490 -4.57 12.54 -20.67
CA TYR A 490 -3.24 12.28 -20.09
C TYR A 490 -2.18 12.09 -21.18
N GLN A 491 -2.54 11.38 -22.26
CA GLN A 491 -1.65 11.20 -23.41
C GLN A 491 -1.31 12.54 -24.08
N LYS A 492 -2.31 13.43 -24.27
CA LYS A 492 -2.09 14.78 -24.78
C LYS A 492 -1.19 15.61 -23.87
N ALA A 493 -1.39 15.55 -22.55
CA ALA A 493 -0.56 16.28 -21.59
C ALA A 493 0.90 15.82 -21.63
N LEU A 494 1.15 14.51 -21.70
CA LEU A 494 2.49 13.96 -21.88
C LEU A 494 3.10 14.36 -23.23
N GLY A 495 2.35 14.25 -24.33
CA GLY A 495 2.83 14.64 -25.65
C GLY A 495 3.15 16.14 -25.76
N GLN A 496 2.39 17.01 -25.11
CA GLN A 496 2.71 18.44 -25.01
C GLN A 496 4.00 18.68 -24.22
N ARG A 497 4.22 17.92 -23.14
CA ARG A 497 5.47 18.00 -22.36
C ARG A 497 6.66 17.50 -23.18
N GLU A 498 6.52 16.39 -23.89
CA GLU A 498 7.56 15.83 -24.76
C GLU A 498 7.92 16.82 -25.89
N LYS A 499 6.91 17.42 -26.54
CA LYS A 499 7.13 18.49 -27.53
C LYS A 499 7.90 19.67 -26.93
N LYS A 500 7.58 20.09 -25.70
CA LYS A 500 8.34 21.17 -25.02
C LYS A 500 9.80 20.76 -24.79
N ILE A 501 10.05 19.51 -24.42
CA ILE A 501 11.40 18.95 -24.25
C ILE A 501 12.13 18.93 -25.61
N GLN A 502 11.50 18.47 -26.68
CA GLN A 502 12.09 18.41 -28.01
C GLN A 502 12.36 19.80 -28.60
N THR A 503 11.43 20.75 -28.45
CA THR A 503 11.65 22.14 -28.84
C THR A 503 12.83 22.72 -28.08
N TRP A 504 12.91 22.49 -26.77
CA TRP A 504 14.06 22.91 -25.97
C TRP A 504 15.37 22.28 -26.46
N GLN A 505 15.40 20.96 -26.71
CA GLN A 505 16.59 20.28 -27.25
C GLN A 505 17.00 20.83 -28.61
N LYS A 506 16.04 21.14 -29.49
CA LYS A 506 16.29 21.76 -30.79
C LYS A 506 16.88 23.16 -30.62
N THR A 507 16.32 23.99 -29.75
CA THR A 507 16.87 25.32 -29.43
C THR A 507 18.30 25.22 -28.88
N VAL A 508 18.59 24.25 -28.02
CA VAL A 508 19.95 23.98 -27.52
C VAL A 508 20.91 23.60 -28.65
N LYS A 509 20.47 22.73 -29.57
CA LYS A 509 21.26 22.31 -30.73
C LYS A 509 21.51 23.46 -31.72
N GLU A 510 20.49 24.27 -32.00
CA GLU A 510 20.56 25.44 -32.90
C GLU A 510 21.43 26.56 -32.34
N ALA A 511 21.40 26.76 -31.01
CA ALA A 511 22.29 27.67 -30.30
C ALA A 511 23.77 27.20 -30.28
N ARG A 512 24.11 26.08 -30.95
CA ARG A 512 25.45 25.46 -31.01
C ARG A 512 26.07 25.22 -29.63
N LEU A 513 25.22 25.04 -28.62
CA LEU A 513 25.64 24.61 -27.28
C LEU A 513 26.11 23.14 -27.27
N THR A 514 26.12 22.49 -28.44
CA THR A 514 26.52 21.10 -28.67
C THR A 514 28.01 20.89 -28.94
N ASN A 515 28.81 21.96 -29.09
CA ASN A 515 30.27 21.90 -29.31
C ASN A 515 31.09 21.73 -28.02
N TYR A 516 30.64 20.86 -27.14
CA TYR A 516 31.50 20.28 -26.11
C TYR A 516 31.35 18.76 -26.19
N SER A 517 32.48 18.07 -26.20
CA SER A 517 32.68 16.63 -26.43
C SER A 517 32.01 15.69 -25.41
N TRP A 518 31.02 16.14 -24.65
CA TRP A 518 30.25 15.32 -23.70
C TRP A 518 28.98 14.71 -24.31
N ILE A 519 28.58 15.09 -25.53
CA ILE A 519 27.28 14.70 -26.12
C ILE A 519 27.31 13.38 -26.90
N SER A 520 28.48 12.86 -27.28
CA SER A 520 28.58 11.57 -27.97
C SER A 520 28.52 10.33 -27.06
N ALA A 521 28.49 10.49 -25.74
CA ALA A 521 28.49 9.38 -24.78
C ALA A 521 27.10 8.97 -24.25
N LEU A 522 26.03 9.71 -24.60
CA LEU A 522 24.69 9.47 -24.06
C LEU A 522 23.74 8.90 -25.11
N GLY A 523 23.89 7.61 -25.37
CA GLY A 523 22.85 6.80 -26.00
C GLY A 523 21.78 6.42 -24.96
N LYS A 524 20.54 6.87 -25.20
CA LYS A 524 19.25 6.63 -24.50
C LYS A 524 18.85 7.67 -23.42
N PRO A 525 17.54 8.01 -23.34
CA PRO A 525 17.08 9.31 -22.86
C PRO A 525 16.64 9.26 -21.40
N ILE A 526 17.22 10.10 -20.53
CA ILE A 526 16.70 10.38 -19.20
C ILE A 526 16.91 11.89 -18.92
N TYR A 527 15.78 12.61 -18.91
CA TYR A 527 15.54 13.95 -18.34
C TYR A 527 16.42 15.12 -18.80
N ALA A 528 15.81 16.03 -19.58
CA ALA A 528 16.27 17.41 -19.68
C ALA A 528 15.75 18.22 -18.47
N PRO A 529 16.62 18.85 -17.65
CA PRO A 529 16.21 19.83 -16.68
C PRO A 529 16.01 21.20 -17.34
N LYS A 530 15.11 22.00 -16.77
CA LYS A 530 14.85 23.39 -17.16
C LYS A 530 16.13 24.22 -17.05
N MET A 531 16.54 24.91 -18.13
CA MET A 531 17.54 25.97 -18.03
C MET A 531 16.91 27.26 -17.52
N SER A 532 17.45 27.79 -16.42
CA SER A 532 17.61 29.24 -16.24
C SER A 532 18.89 29.53 -15.46
N LYS A 533 19.80 30.25 -16.13
CA LYS A 533 20.94 31.06 -15.66
C LYS A 533 22.05 30.36 -14.85
N ALA A 534 23.28 30.45 -15.37
CA ALA A 534 24.57 30.05 -14.77
C ALA A 534 24.47 28.87 -13.78
N GLY A 535 24.47 27.65 -14.32
CA GLY A 535 24.13 26.46 -13.57
C GLY A 535 25.05 26.22 -12.36
N THR A 536 24.44 26.02 -11.19
CA THR A 536 25.08 25.44 -10.03
C THR A 536 25.53 24.03 -10.37
N LYS A 537 26.81 23.70 -10.20
CA LYS A 537 27.32 22.34 -10.42
C LYS A 537 28.49 22.03 -9.48
N ILE A 538 28.41 20.87 -8.85
CA ILE A 538 29.44 20.31 -7.98
C ILE A 538 29.68 18.84 -8.37
N THR A 539 30.95 18.44 -8.37
CA THR A 539 31.37 17.06 -8.61
C THR A 539 32.15 16.55 -7.41
N PHE A 540 31.75 15.40 -6.91
CA PHE A 540 32.41 14.69 -5.82
C PHE A 540 33.21 13.53 -6.39
N PHE A 541 34.41 13.27 -5.88
CA PHE A 541 35.29 12.19 -6.32
C PHE A 541 35.66 11.28 -5.14
N GLU A 542 35.68 9.97 -5.39
CA GLU A 542 35.96 8.94 -4.38
C GLU A 542 37.42 8.98 -3.89
N ASP A 543 38.36 9.36 -4.76
CA ASP A 543 39.79 9.42 -4.45
C ASP A 543 40.31 10.88 -4.51
N LYS A 544 41.56 11.08 -4.09
CA LYS A 544 42.23 12.39 -4.13
C LYS A 544 42.53 12.83 -5.58
N ASN A 545 42.77 14.12 -5.78
CA ASN A 545 43.18 14.70 -7.07
C ASN A 545 42.21 14.42 -8.22
N PHE A 546 40.90 14.41 -7.93
CA PHE A 546 39.82 14.24 -8.89
C PHE A 546 39.86 12.89 -9.63
N GLN A 547 40.30 11.84 -8.94
CA GLN A 547 40.41 10.48 -9.46
C GLN A 547 39.31 9.56 -8.91
N GLY A 548 39.19 8.38 -9.51
CA GLY A 548 38.24 7.35 -9.08
C GLY A 548 36.82 7.60 -9.59
N ARG A 549 35.84 6.99 -8.93
CA ARG A 549 34.42 7.20 -9.22
C ARG A 549 34.04 8.64 -8.86
N HIS A 550 33.14 9.23 -9.62
CA HIS A 550 32.64 10.57 -9.34
C HIS A 550 31.11 10.64 -9.39
N TYR A 551 30.56 11.63 -8.71
CA TYR A 551 29.14 11.95 -8.71
C TYR A 551 28.99 13.45 -8.99
N ASP A 552 28.29 13.76 -10.08
CA ASP A 552 27.94 15.12 -10.45
C ASP A 552 26.56 15.47 -9.88
N SER A 553 26.45 16.67 -9.32
CA SER A 553 25.21 17.20 -8.78
C SER A 553 25.01 18.64 -9.25
N ASP A 554 23.83 18.91 -9.80
CA ASP A 554 23.39 20.22 -10.27
C ASP A 554 22.23 20.80 -9.42
N CYS A 555 21.75 20.04 -8.45
CA CYS A 555 20.67 20.40 -7.52
C CYS A 555 20.90 19.82 -6.11
N ASP A 556 20.06 20.21 -5.15
CA ASP A 556 20.11 19.66 -3.79
C ASP A 556 19.98 18.13 -3.80
N CYS A 557 20.91 17.43 -3.16
CA CYS A 557 20.91 15.97 -3.02
C CYS A 557 20.87 15.59 -1.54
N ALA A 558 19.77 14.96 -1.11
CA ALA A 558 19.57 14.55 0.28
C ALA A 558 20.31 13.26 0.65
N ASP A 559 20.71 12.43 -0.33
CA ASP A 559 21.55 11.26 -0.09
C ASP A 559 22.24 10.82 -1.40
N PHE A 560 23.56 10.95 -1.47
CA PHE A 560 24.36 10.44 -2.59
C PHE A 560 25.24 9.23 -2.23
N HIS A 561 25.01 8.59 -1.08
CA HIS A 561 25.77 7.41 -0.64
C HIS A 561 25.64 6.22 -1.62
N MET A 562 24.54 6.16 -2.40
CA MET A 562 24.38 5.14 -3.46
C MET A 562 25.28 5.39 -4.68
N TYR A 563 25.76 6.62 -4.88
CA TYR A 563 26.61 7.01 -6.01
C TYR A 563 28.09 7.03 -5.60
N LEU A 564 28.40 7.45 -4.38
CA LEU A 564 29.76 7.48 -3.83
C LEU A 564 29.79 6.90 -2.41
N SER A 565 30.71 5.96 -2.19
CA SER A 565 30.93 5.34 -0.87
C SER A 565 31.73 6.22 0.09
N ARG A 566 32.52 7.15 -0.46
CA ARG A 566 33.37 8.12 0.23
C ARG A 566 33.68 9.29 -0.72
N CYS A 567 34.17 10.40 -0.18
CA CYS A 567 34.54 11.59 -0.96
C CYS A 567 35.87 12.16 -0.48
N ASN A 568 36.89 12.09 -1.33
CA ASN A 568 38.23 12.57 -1.02
C ASN A 568 38.62 13.81 -1.81
N SER A 569 37.97 14.15 -2.92
CA SER A 569 38.17 15.42 -3.62
C SER A 569 36.87 15.95 -4.24
N ILE A 570 36.76 17.27 -4.42
CA ILE A 570 35.55 17.95 -4.90
C ILE A 570 35.92 19.03 -5.91
N ARG A 571 35.14 19.16 -6.98
CA ARG A 571 35.21 20.30 -7.93
C ARG A 571 33.88 21.04 -7.93
N VAL A 572 33.88 22.32 -7.58
CA VAL A 572 32.70 23.18 -7.69
C VAL A 572 32.85 24.03 -8.95
N GLU A 573 32.09 23.66 -9.99
CA GLU A 573 32.13 24.32 -11.30
C GLU A 573 31.28 25.59 -11.33
N GLY A 574 30.16 25.61 -10.59
CA GLY A 574 29.26 26.76 -10.51
C GLY A 574 28.47 26.83 -9.20
N GLY A 575 28.25 28.05 -8.72
CA GLY A 575 27.55 28.36 -7.47
C GLY A 575 28.36 28.08 -6.21
N THR A 576 27.75 28.33 -5.05
CA THR A 576 28.25 27.94 -3.73
C THR A 576 27.42 26.77 -3.20
N TRP A 577 28.06 25.79 -2.57
CA TRP A 577 27.41 24.59 -2.09
C TRP A 577 27.63 24.38 -0.58
N ALA A 578 26.62 23.90 0.11
CA ALA A 578 26.74 23.37 1.46
C ALA A 578 26.74 21.83 1.39
N VAL A 579 27.81 21.19 1.85
CA VAL A 579 27.95 19.73 1.86
C VAL A 579 27.93 19.21 3.30
N TYR A 580 27.36 18.03 3.50
CA TYR A 580 27.09 17.47 4.82
C TYR A 580 27.63 16.06 4.95
N GLU A 581 28.19 15.77 6.14
CA GLU A 581 28.77 14.47 6.48
C GLU A 581 27.76 13.32 6.37
N ARG A 582 26.50 13.55 6.78
CA ARG A 582 25.44 12.52 6.83
C ARG A 582 24.29 12.82 5.85
N PRO A 583 23.49 11.81 5.50
CA PRO A 583 22.28 12.02 4.70
C PRO A 583 21.29 12.97 5.35
N ASN A 584 20.41 13.56 4.55
CA ASN A 584 19.38 14.52 4.93
C ASN A 584 19.92 15.78 5.64
N PHE A 585 21.03 16.31 5.15
CA PHE A 585 21.63 17.58 5.58
C PHE A 585 22.02 17.59 7.07
N ALA A 586 22.51 16.46 7.55
CA ALA A 586 22.85 16.24 8.94
C ALA A 586 24.36 16.04 9.15
N GLY A 587 24.82 16.26 10.38
CA GLY A 587 26.24 16.11 10.73
C GLY A 587 27.04 17.39 10.49
N TYR A 588 28.35 17.24 10.33
CA TYR A 588 29.21 18.38 10.01
C TYR A 588 28.85 18.94 8.63
N MET A 589 28.73 20.25 8.55
CA MET A 589 28.43 20.99 7.33
C MET A 589 29.65 21.81 6.91
N TYR A 590 29.91 21.87 5.60
CA TYR A 590 31.01 22.62 5.01
C TYR A 590 30.50 23.45 3.84
N VAL A 591 30.82 24.74 3.83
CA VAL A 591 30.46 25.64 2.72
C VAL A 591 31.61 25.71 1.71
N LEU A 592 31.30 25.39 0.46
CA LEU A 592 32.22 25.30 -0.67
C LEU A 592 31.86 26.33 -1.74
N PRO A 593 32.58 27.45 -1.80
CA PRO A 593 32.56 28.34 -2.96
C PRO A 593 33.07 27.65 -4.23
N ARG A 594 32.95 28.34 -5.36
CA ARG A 594 33.52 27.87 -6.63
C ARG A 594 35.03 27.65 -6.50
N GLY A 595 35.50 26.46 -6.89
CA GLY A 595 36.90 26.10 -6.74
C GLY A 595 37.17 24.60 -6.87
N GLU A 596 38.46 24.26 -6.85
CA GLU A 596 38.96 22.89 -6.90
C GLU A 596 39.53 22.49 -5.54
N TYR A 597 39.05 21.39 -4.99
CA TYR A 597 39.44 20.86 -3.68
C TYR A 597 40.02 19.46 -3.86
N SER A 598 41.35 19.38 -4.05
CA SER A 598 42.05 18.14 -4.39
C SER A 598 42.11 17.11 -3.25
N GLU A 599 41.85 17.52 -2.01
CA GLU A 599 41.72 16.64 -0.85
C GLU A 599 40.72 17.17 0.20
N TYR A 600 40.19 16.29 1.06
CA TYR A 600 39.19 16.67 2.05
C TYR A 600 39.67 17.70 3.08
N GLN A 601 40.98 17.78 3.30
CA GLN A 601 41.60 18.81 4.12
C GLN A 601 41.37 20.22 3.56
N HIS A 602 41.24 20.38 2.23
CA HIS A 602 41.06 21.68 1.59
C HIS A 602 39.71 22.34 1.92
N TRP A 603 38.69 21.56 2.27
CA TRP A 603 37.42 22.09 2.81
C TRP A 603 37.29 21.95 4.33
N MET A 604 38.41 21.64 5.01
CA MET A 604 38.47 21.37 6.45
C MET A 604 37.58 20.19 6.88
N GLY A 605 37.41 19.20 5.99
CA GLY A 605 36.69 17.96 6.28
C GLY A 605 37.33 17.20 7.43
N LEU A 606 36.53 16.75 8.40
CA LEU A 606 36.99 15.91 9.50
C LEU A 606 37.35 14.49 9.04
N ASN A 607 36.69 14.02 7.98
CA ASN A 607 36.88 12.72 7.36
C ASN A 607 36.47 12.80 5.87
N ASP A 608 36.61 11.69 5.16
CA ASP A 608 36.22 11.51 3.76
C ASP A 608 34.73 11.14 3.59
N ARG A 609 33.89 11.40 4.60
CA ARG A 609 32.46 11.09 4.54
C ARG A 609 31.66 12.34 4.24
N LEU A 610 30.99 12.31 3.11
CA LEU A 610 29.92 13.23 2.74
C LEU A 610 28.78 12.40 2.17
N SER A 611 27.55 12.82 2.42
CA SER A 611 26.38 12.07 1.92
C SER A 611 25.25 12.96 1.44
N SER A 612 25.24 14.27 1.72
CA SER A 612 24.24 15.17 1.16
C SER A 612 24.81 16.54 0.84
N CYS A 613 24.20 17.26 -0.10
CA CYS A 613 24.62 18.59 -0.54
C CYS A 613 23.44 19.46 -0.92
N ARG A 614 23.60 20.79 -0.79
CA ARG A 614 22.61 21.79 -1.17
C ARG A 614 23.27 22.97 -1.87
N ALA A 615 22.64 23.48 -2.91
CA ALA A 615 23.04 24.73 -3.52
C ALA A 615 22.65 25.89 -2.60
N VAL A 616 23.60 26.77 -2.30
CA VAL A 616 23.36 27.99 -1.52
C VAL A 616 22.82 29.05 -2.47
N HIS A 617 21.57 29.45 -2.28
CA HIS A 617 20.94 30.50 -3.10
C HIS A 617 21.37 31.88 -2.62
N LEU A 618 22.16 32.58 -3.44
CA LEU A 618 22.60 33.93 -3.18
C LEU A 618 21.60 34.94 -3.76
N SER A 619 21.03 35.78 -2.90
CA SER A 619 20.14 36.87 -3.32
C SER A 619 20.98 38.03 -3.86
N SER A 620 20.96 38.27 -5.17
CA SER A 620 21.63 39.43 -5.77
C SER A 620 20.79 40.70 -5.60
N GLY A 621 21.28 41.70 -4.84
CA GLY A 621 20.66 43.03 -4.86
C GLY A 621 20.79 43.93 -3.63
N GLY A 622 21.40 43.50 -2.52
CA GLY A 622 21.51 44.31 -1.31
C GLY A 622 22.91 44.29 -0.67
N GLN A 623 23.22 45.32 0.13
CA GLN A 623 24.47 45.37 0.91
C GLN A 623 24.37 44.38 2.07
N TYR A 624 25.27 43.39 2.12
CA TYR A 624 25.36 42.40 3.20
C TYR A 624 25.32 43.08 4.57
N LYS A 625 24.42 42.61 5.45
CA LYS A 625 24.29 43.18 6.79
C LYS A 625 23.82 42.12 7.79
N ILE A 626 24.55 42.01 8.90
CA ILE A 626 24.25 41.11 10.01
C ILE A 626 24.29 41.86 11.34
N GLN A 627 23.37 41.52 12.23
CA GLN A 627 23.36 41.95 13.63
C GLN A 627 23.54 40.74 14.53
N ILE A 628 24.46 40.82 15.48
CA ILE A 628 24.72 39.78 16.48
C ILE A 628 24.46 40.31 17.89
N PHE A 629 23.97 39.45 18.76
CA PHE A 629 23.53 39.81 20.10
C PHE A 629 24.14 38.90 21.16
N GLU A 630 24.54 39.51 22.27
CA GLU A 630 25.14 38.84 23.43
C GLU A 630 24.13 37.91 24.15
N LYS A 631 22.82 38.21 24.13
CA LYS A 631 21.80 37.36 24.79
C LYS A 631 20.77 36.84 23.79
N GLY A 632 20.01 35.84 24.23
CA GLY A 632 18.91 35.27 23.45
C GLY A 632 17.78 36.28 23.24
N ASP A 633 16.94 35.99 22.26
CA ASP A 633 15.76 36.79 21.92
C ASP A 633 16.07 38.28 21.63
N PHE A 634 17.24 38.54 21.02
CA PHE A 634 17.74 39.87 20.59
C PHE A 634 17.98 40.85 21.75
N ASN A 635 18.34 40.33 22.92
CA ASN A 635 18.66 41.13 24.10
C ASN A 635 20.19 41.26 24.30
N GLY A 636 20.58 42.18 25.19
CA GLY A 636 21.99 42.41 25.53
C GLY A 636 22.69 43.38 24.57
N GLN A 637 24.03 43.38 24.58
CA GLN A 637 24.80 44.18 23.62
C GLN A 637 24.57 43.69 22.19
N MET A 638 24.39 44.64 21.27
CA MET A 638 24.14 44.39 19.85
C MET A 638 25.26 45.02 19.02
N TYR A 639 25.79 44.25 18.08
CA TYR A 639 26.76 44.74 17.09
C TYR A 639 26.24 44.48 15.68
N GLU A 640 26.28 45.51 14.86
CA GLU A 640 25.94 45.45 13.45
C GLU A 640 27.21 45.59 12.61
N THR A 641 27.38 44.71 11.62
CA THR A 641 28.48 44.82 10.66
C THR A 641 28.05 44.39 9.26
N THR A 642 28.80 44.87 8.27
CA THR A 642 28.67 44.51 6.85
C THR A 642 29.90 43.78 6.35
N GLU A 643 30.91 43.55 7.20
CA GLU A 643 32.21 42.96 6.89
C GLU A 643 32.42 41.60 7.57
N ASP A 644 33.41 40.86 7.10
CA ASP A 644 33.80 39.57 7.68
C ASP A 644 34.55 39.79 9.00
N CYS A 645 34.30 38.94 9.99
CA CYS A 645 34.88 39.06 11.32
C CYS A 645 35.73 37.81 11.64
N PRO A 646 37.07 37.91 11.66
CA PRO A 646 37.95 36.78 11.96
C PRO A 646 38.01 36.46 13.46
N SER A 647 37.67 37.39 14.36
CA SER A 647 37.64 37.16 15.81
C SER A 647 36.61 38.06 16.49
N ILE A 648 35.49 37.46 16.91
CA ILE A 648 34.43 38.16 17.65
C ILE A 648 34.95 38.67 19.00
N MET A 649 35.82 37.89 19.66
CA MET A 649 36.38 38.27 20.96
C MET A 649 37.28 39.51 20.84
N GLU A 650 38.10 39.63 19.79
CA GLU A 650 38.98 40.79 19.63
C GLU A 650 38.22 42.02 19.13
N GLN A 651 37.25 41.84 18.22
CA GLN A 651 36.55 42.95 17.59
C GLN A 651 35.40 43.49 18.45
N PHE A 652 34.65 42.62 19.11
CA PHE A 652 33.43 42.97 19.84
C PHE A 652 33.49 42.63 21.34
N HIS A 653 34.60 42.06 21.83
CA HIS A 653 34.76 41.63 23.23
C HIS A 653 33.67 40.66 23.71
N MET A 654 33.06 39.92 22.79
CA MET A 654 32.02 38.93 23.09
C MET A 654 32.58 37.51 23.05
N ARG A 655 32.26 36.71 24.08
CA ARG A 655 32.67 35.30 24.18
C ARG A 655 31.70 34.35 23.48
N GLU A 656 30.43 34.70 23.40
CA GLU A 656 29.37 33.84 22.89
C GLU A 656 28.33 34.68 22.14
N VAL A 657 27.66 34.08 21.16
CA VAL A 657 26.57 34.71 20.39
C VAL A 657 25.30 33.91 20.62
N HIS A 658 24.29 34.55 21.21
CA HIS A 658 23.06 33.87 21.61
C HIS A 658 21.87 34.15 20.70
N SER A 659 21.89 35.25 19.95
CA SER A 659 20.91 35.51 18.89
C SER A 659 21.51 36.38 17.79
N CYS A 660 20.95 36.31 16.57
CA CYS A 660 21.41 37.12 15.45
C CYS A 660 20.27 37.41 14.45
N LYS A 661 20.42 38.50 13.70
CA LYS A 661 19.53 38.86 12.59
C LYS A 661 20.36 39.03 11.34
N VAL A 662 20.10 38.19 10.35
CA VAL A 662 20.66 38.37 9.01
C VAL A 662 19.69 39.24 8.22
N LEU A 663 20.04 40.52 8.08
CA LEU A 663 19.19 41.51 7.42
C LEU A 663 19.29 41.36 5.90
N GLU A 664 20.49 41.10 5.39
CA GLU A 664 20.74 40.96 3.95
C GLU A 664 21.96 40.05 3.70
N GLY A 665 21.90 39.27 2.63
CA GLY A 665 22.94 38.31 2.23
C GLY A 665 22.88 36.96 2.94
N ALA A 666 23.81 36.06 2.60
CA ALA A 666 24.02 34.78 3.25
C ALA A 666 25.37 34.78 4.00
N TRP A 667 25.39 34.21 5.20
CA TRP A 667 26.55 34.26 6.10
C TRP A 667 26.89 32.87 6.64
N VAL A 668 28.16 32.68 7.03
CA VAL A 668 28.63 31.46 7.70
C VAL A 668 29.19 31.83 9.06
N PHE A 669 28.68 31.19 10.11
CA PHE A 669 29.24 31.22 11.45
C PHE A 669 30.25 30.10 11.64
N TYR A 670 31.29 30.39 12.43
CA TYR A 670 32.36 29.47 12.79
C TYR A 670 32.50 29.40 14.31
N GLU A 671 32.64 28.18 14.80
CA GLU A 671 32.81 27.91 16.24
C GLU A 671 34.12 28.47 16.80
N LEU A 672 35.20 28.53 15.98
CA LEU A 672 36.52 29.02 16.39
C LEU A 672 36.89 30.32 15.65
N PRO A 673 37.86 31.10 16.19
CA PRO A 673 38.44 32.24 15.48
C PRO A 673 39.10 31.83 14.15
N ASN A 674 39.30 32.80 13.27
CA ASN A 674 39.95 32.67 11.97
C ASN A 674 39.27 31.66 11.02
N TYR A 675 37.93 31.61 11.04
CA TYR A 675 37.08 30.80 10.16
C TYR A 675 37.32 29.29 10.28
N ARG A 676 37.51 28.81 11.52
CA ARG A 676 37.78 27.40 11.84
C ARG A 676 36.68 26.76 12.68
N GLY A 677 36.73 25.45 12.82
CA GLY A 677 35.76 24.68 13.61
C GLY A 677 34.46 24.40 12.85
N ARG A 678 33.39 24.11 13.58
CA ARG A 678 32.07 23.83 12.99
C ARG A 678 31.51 25.05 12.27
N GLN A 679 30.88 24.81 11.13
CA GLN A 679 30.27 25.84 10.29
C GLN A 679 28.74 25.78 10.42
N TYR A 680 28.10 26.95 10.41
CA TYR A 680 26.64 27.09 10.40
C TYR A 680 26.22 28.08 9.33
N LEU A 681 25.27 27.69 8.48
CA LEU A 681 24.78 28.52 7.38
C LEU A 681 23.62 29.37 7.87
N LEU A 682 23.71 30.68 7.66
CA LEU A 682 22.67 31.63 8.02
C LEU A 682 22.08 32.26 6.75
N ASP A 683 20.80 32.00 6.55
CA ASP A 683 19.97 32.62 5.54
C ASP A 683 19.40 33.94 6.08
N LYS A 684 18.83 34.77 5.20
CA LYS A 684 18.11 36.00 5.57
C LYS A 684 16.89 35.69 6.45
N LYS A 685 17.13 35.69 7.77
CA LYS A 685 16.15 35.35 8.81
C LYS A 685 16.60 35.91 10.17
N GLU A 686 15.66 35.99 11.09
CA GLU A 686 15.94 36.22 12.51
C GLU A 686 16.13 34.89 13.26
N TYR A 687 17.19 34.79 14.05
CA TYR A 687 17.54 33.63 14.87
C TYR A 687 17.57 34.03 16.34
N ARG A 688 16.62 33.53 17.12
CA ARG A 688 16.41 33.94 18.52
C ARG A 688 17.30 33.17 19.48
N LYS A 689 17.72 31.96 19.11
CA LYS A 689 18.52 31.04 19.94
C LYS A 689 19.54 30.28 19.09
N PRO A 690 20.64 29.77 19.66
CA PRO A 690 21.66 29.05 18.90
C PRO A 690 21.18 27.80 18.16
N ILE A 691 20.16 27.15 18.71
CA ILE A 691 19.54 25.99 18.06
C ILE A 691 18.85 26.35 16.75
N ASP A 692 18.46 27.61 16.54
CA ASP A 692 17.78 28.05 15.32
C ASP A 692 18.71 28.02 14.09
N TRP A 693 20.02 28.18 14.28
CA TRP A 693 21.04 28.00 13.23
C TRP A 693 21.75 26.64 13.31
N GLY A 694 21.23 25.71 14.13
CA GLY A 694 21.72 24.34 14.23
C GLY A 694 22.92 24.12 15.16
N ALA A 695 23.27 25.09 16.00
CA ALA A 695 24.34 24.94 17.00
C ALA A 695 23.82 24.35 18.32
N ALA A 696 24.61 23.44 18.91
CA ALA A 696 24.33 22.89 20.24
C ALA A 696 24.85 23.79 21.39
N SER A 697 25.77 24.71 21.07
CA SER A 697 26.36 25.70 21.98
C SER A 697 26.30 27.10 21.34
N PRO A 698 26.31 28.18 22.14
CA PRO A 698 26.40 29.56 21.65
C PRO A 698 27.84 29.98 21.27
N ALA A 699 28.78 29.04 21.25
CA ALA A 699 30.19 29.30 21.01
C ALA A 699 30.45 29.60 19.52
N ILE A 700 30.33 30.88 19.16
CA ILE A 700 30.64 31.40 17.82
C ILE A 700 31.75 32.43 18.00
N GLN A 701 32.81 32.32 17.21
CA GLN A 701 34.02 33.15 17.35
C GLN A 701 34.49 33.82 16.06
N SER A 702 33.95 33.44 14.91
CA SER A 702 34.16 34.19 13.66
C SER A 702 33.00 34.00 12.69
N PHE A 703 32.85 34.90 11.72
CA PHE A 703 31.84 34.78 10.67
C PHE A 703 32.26 35.46 9.37
N ARG A 704 31.77 34.94 8.23
CA ARG A 704 32.06 35.49 6.91
C ARG A 704 30.83 35.53 6.01
N ARG A 705 30.81 36.46 5.08
CA ARG A 705 29.81 36.55 4.00
C ARG A 705 30.10 35.50 2.95
N ILE A 706 29.04 34.98 2.34
CA ILE A 706 29.14 34.16 1.16
C ILE A 706 28.96 35.08 -0.04
N VAL A 707 30.06 35.36 -0.75
CA VAL A 707 30.06 36.10 -2.01
C VAL A 707 30.31 35.13 -3.16
N GLU A 708 29.63 35.32 -4.30
CA GLU A 708 29.84 34.53 -5.52
C GLU A 708 31.04 35.04 -6.33
#